data_AF-A0A3L8AH31-F1
#
_entry.id   AF-A0A3L8AH31-F1
#
_cell.length_a   1.000
_cell.length_b   1.000
_cell.length_c   1.000
_cell.angle_alpha   90.00
_cell.angle_beta   90.00
_cell.angle_gamma   90.00
#
_symmetry.space_group_name_H-M   'P 1'
#
loop_
_entity.id
_entity.type
_entity.pdbx_description
1 polymer ?
#
loop_
_entity_poly.entity_id
_entity_poly.type
_entity_poly.pdbx_seq_one_letter_code
_entity_poly.pdbx_strand_id
1 'polypeptide(L)'
;MKVGKVIKIKVAEVNRLLFLIVILWLPVLLLSCSDEKDEQRIDEEQKEGIRVDFGNEVGYTPEDLKNWPHALFVFENKECVEVQESSDNASLFVSSVGDRMVALTYESKENLSWGTMTSGVPLTSYHLSVKDVNKDIPQVWMGQMTVVAEEGNNLSLKPVTSVMKVDFVHAPEAFESLSFVLPGMANRVRVDSGELESVGNLSADKEIRVTKQESGKETVVFPMSDSGRWNLACRLALKNGETVEKTLLIPAGIKTGQALEISVDFANYEVDGTCRLIYRYAVYGMSKWTSHTMDIALKEEAPVKEENRYYKVSVLQKDGTWKEVDVHYALCSDAPGHHGSIWNDWNNSKRLRDTMSFVNFTHDFDAPVKIRVQKKKSFGSVKIRPSTYGITPVNVGDNTIEFTLPQWEKRKVSVEFDGDRFYNLMILPNRPDPDRPDPDNLPAGMKYYGPGEHNPERITLKEGETLYIDEGAVVYGKVAVSGSHVTITGRGILSGAKLAHTGGTYAHGALLIETNANRLSNRGYFTISGITVVDSPNWTLSVYNTDHVMIDNINILCWILNGDGIDLCSVTDATIQDCFIRTYDDCITLKVNSLSVTATRDIRIRNNLIWADYARGIVIGPESGTNTRAGISDCTIEDCVIMEYPTNLLETSSSKLNCDGAGLSVSQYPSGGATSGTIENITFQNIVIDNISQKGRPMVIWQKANQDHALIKNVTYRNIQILDEANRCQASGIYTNGNTISGLVFDKVTYNGTPIHQSGKWTVDKPENVDIIHQ
;
A
#
# COMPACT_ATOMS: atom_id res chain seq x y z
N MET A 1 51.48 27.20 17.91
CA MET A 1 52.38 27.62 19.00
C MET A 1 52.79 26.37 19.79
N LYS A 2 54.11 26.16 19.93
CA LYS A 2 54.91 25.38 20.93
C LYS A 2 54.22 24.18 21.62
N VAL A 3 54.58 22.92 21.35
CA VAL A 3 55.81 22.16 21.72
C VAL A 3 55.98 21.93 23.23
N GLY A 4 56.06 20.65 23.64
CA GLY A 4 57.08 20.23 24.62
C GLY A 4 56.68 19.30 25.77
N LYS A 5 56.99 17.99 25.62
CA LYS A 5 57.83 17.15 26.51
C LYS A 5 57.68 17.27 28.06
N VAL A 6 57.29 16.20 28.79
CA VAL A 6 58.06 14.99 29.21
C VAL A 6 58.79 15.13 30.57
N ILE A 7 58.27 14.35 31.55
CA ILE A 7 58.98 13.37 32.41
C ILE A 7 59.63 13.79 33.78
N LYS A 8 59.48 12.86 34.76
CA LYS A 8 60.33 12.50 35.95
C LYS A 8 60.17 13.35 37.24
N ILE A 9 60.24 12.85 38.49
CA ILE A 9 60.50 11.52 39.11
C ILE A 9 60.30 11.62 40.63
N LYS A 10 59.97 10.48 41.29
CA LYS A 10 60.27 9.95 42.68
C LYS A 10 60.19 10.90 43.90
N VAL A 11 59.90 10.45 45.13
CA VAL A 11 60.49 9.38 45.98
C VAL A 11 59.50 9.14 47.15
N ALA A 12 59.02 7.90 47.39
CA ALA A 12 59.40 6.93 48.46
C ALA A 12 59.19 7.46 49.90
N GLU A 13 58.75 6.74 50.93
CA GLU A 13 58.75 5.31 51.30
C GLU A 13 57.99 5.24 52.67
N VAL A 14 57.43 4.14 53.20
CA VAL A 14 58.13 3.13 54.02
C VAL A 14 57.12 2.07 54.56
N ASN A 15 57.37 0.81 54.15
CA ASN A 15 57.47 -0.47 54.89
C ASN A 15 56.36 -1.03 55.82
N ARG A 16 56.05 -2.33 55.65
CA ARG A 16 56.87 -3.52 56.06
C ARG A 16 56.50 -4.75 55.22
N LEU A 17 57.40 -5.29 54.37
CA LEU A 17 58.50 -6.28 54.59
C LEU A 17 58.00 -7.75 54.57
N LEU A 18 58.08 -8.48 53.43
CA LEU A 18 59.23 -9.25 52.84
C LEU A 18 59.30 -10.70 53.43
N PHE A 19 59.67 -11.82 52.78
CA PHE A 19 60.32 -12.21 51.50
C PHE A 19 60.20 -13.77 51.40
N LEU A 20 59.88 -14.45 50.29
CA LEU A 20 60.62 -14.74 49.02
C LEU A 20 61.81 -15.72 49.11
N ILE A 21 61.58 -16.93 48.56
CA ILE A 21 62.36 -17.79 47.61
C ILE A 21 63.89 -17.78 47.71
N VAL A 22 64.51 -18.99 47.64
CA VAL A 22 65.76 -19.28 46.89
C VAL A 22 66.10 -20.81 46.85
N ILE A 23 66.26 -21.34 45.61
CA ILE A 23 67.34 -22.24 45.10
C ILE A 23 67.26 -23.80 45.06
N LEU A 24 67.32 -24.30 43.79
CA LEU A 24 68.12 -25.37 43.12
C LEU A 24 68.57 -26.72 43.76
N TRP A 25 68.46 -27.77 42.90
CA TRP A 25 69.37 -28.92 42.60
C TRP A 25 69.35 -30.25 43.44
N LEU A 26 69.27 -31.38 42.70
CA LEU A 26 69.42 -32.83 43.03
C LEU A 26 70.82 -33.21 43.61
N PRO A 27 71.15 -34.48 44.05
CA PRO A 27 70.39 -35.67 44.54
C PRO A 27 71.05 -36.37 45.79
N VAL A 28 70.58 -37.59 46.17
CA VAL A 28 71.31 -38.76 46.77
C VAL A 28 70.68 -39.41 48.04
N LEU A 29 70.26 -40.67 47.83
CA LEU A 29 70.22 -41.89 48.67
C LEU A 29 69.99 -41.86 50.20
N LEU A 30 69.01 -42.67 50.67
CA LEU A 30 69.15 -43.91 51.49
C LEU A 30 67.74 -44.49 51.76
N LEU A 31 67.35 -45.62 51.12
CA LEU A 31 67.19 -46.99 51.68
C LEU A 31 66.18 -47.08 52.86
N SER A 32 65.14 -47.93 52.90
CA SER A 32 64.89 -49.34 52.51
C SER A 32 63.37 -49.59 52.75
N CYS A 33 62.59 -50.50 52.15
CA CYS A 33 62.67 -51.95 51.88
C CYS A 33 61.66 -52.27 50.74
N SER A 34 62.08 -52.95 49.67
CA SER A 34 61.73 -54.33 49.27
C SER A 34 60.24 -54.72 49.34
N ASP A 35 59.62 -54.91 48.17
CA ASP A 35 59.12 -56.24 47.78
C ASP A 35 58.99 -56.31 46.25
N GLU A 36 59.73 -57.26 45.68
CA GLU A 36 59.58 -57.77 44.32
C GLU A 36 58.32 -58.64 44.26
N LYS A 37 57.55 -58.55 43.16
CA LYS A 37 57.28 -59.73 42.31
C LYS A 37 56.45 -59.42 41.05
N ASP A 38 56.97 -60.01 39.99
CA ASP A 38 56.28 -60.67 38.88
C ASP A 38 55.79 -59.82 37.71
N GLU A 39 56.73 -59.64 36.78
CA GLU A 39 56.55 -59.80 35.34
C GLU A 39 55.51 -60.88 34.98
N GLN A 40 54.38 -60.46 34.41
CA GLN A 40 53.69 -61.23 33.36
C GLN A 40 53.31 -60.28 32.23
N ARG A 41 54.26 -60.18 31.30
CA ARG A 41 54.07 -59.75 29.92
C ARG A 41 53.43 -60.95 29.20
N ILE A 42 52.15 -60.87 28.89
CA ILE A 42 51.49 -61.74 27.91
C ILE A 42 50.85 -60.81 26.89
N ASP A 43 51.19 -61.06 25.63
CA ASP A 43 50.80 -60.39 24.40
C ASP A 43 49.36 -59.83 24.39
N GLU A 44 49.23 -58.51 24.32
CA GLU A 44 48.29 -57.92 23.38
C GLU A 44 49.10 -57.52 22.15
N GLU A 45 48.88 -58.24 21.06
CA GLU A 45 49.36 -57.91 19.72
C GLU A 45 49.28 -56.39 19.49
N GLN A 46 50.43 -55.76 19.27
CA GLN A 46 50.48 -54.49 18.56
C GLN A 46 49.87 -54.75 17.17
N LYS A 47 48.55 -54.51 17.02
CA LYS A 47 47.97 -54.32 15.70
C LYS A 47 48.78 -53.20 15.04
N GLU A 48 49.44 -53.52 13.92
CA GLU A 48 50.12 -52.56 13.02
C GLU A 48 49.11 -51.56 12.44
N GLY A 49 48.58 -50.69 13.29
CA GLY A 49 47.66 -49.63 12.94
C GLY A 49 48.41 -48.32 12.75
N ILE A 50 47.99 -47.55 11.75
CA ILE A 50 48.49 -46.20 11.53
C ILE A 50 47.96 -45.30 12.65
N ARG A 51 48.86 -44.64 13.41
CA ARG A 51 48.45 -43.55 14.30
C ARG A 51 48.14 -42.32 13.46
N VAL A 52 46.85 -41.98 13.36
CA VAL A 52 46.39 -40.76 12.68
C VAL A 52 46.20 -39.66 13.70
N ASP A 53 46.93 -38.56 13.54
CA ASP A 53 46.66 -37.32 14.28
C ASP A 53 45.61 -36.52 13.52
N PHE A 54 44.53 -36.13 14.19
CA PHE A 54 43.52 -35.24 13.61
C PHE A 54 43.98 -33.81 13.82
N GLY A 55 44.87 -33.35 12.92
CA GLY A 55 45.30 -31.97 12.88
C GLY A 55 44.14 -31.01 12.65
N ASN A 56 44.18 -29.87 13.32
CA ASN A 56 43.14 -28.85 13.19
C ASN A 56 43.55 -27.77 12.18
N GLU A 57 42.57 -27.13 11.55
CA GLU A 57 42.84 -25.99 10.68
C GLU A 57 43.41 -24.79 11.45
N VAL A 58 44.43 -24.15 10.89
CA VAL A 58 45.10 -22.99 11.51
C VAL A 58 44.20 -21.76 11.40
N GLY A 59 43.80 -21.20 12.53
CA GLY A 59 43.11 -19.90 12.61
C GLY A 59 41.79 -19.95 13.37
N TYR A 60 41.09 -21.09 13.38
CA TYR A 60 39.89 -21.32 14.18
C TYR A 60 39.63 -22.82 14.28
N THR A 61 39.36 -23.29 15.49
CA THR A 61 38.96 -24.66 15.77
C THR A 61 38.14 -24.65 17.04
N PRO A 62 36.97 -25.30 17.09
CA PRO A 62 36.25 -25.51 18.34
C PRO A 62 37.17 -26.15 19.39
N GLU A 63 37.19 -25.61 20.61
CA GLU A 63 38.06 -26.11 21.69
C GLU A 63 37.77 -27.59 22.02
N ASP A 64 36.50 -27.99 21.91
CA ASP A 64 36.02 -29.33 22.19
C ASP A 64 35.99 -30.28 20.98
N LEU A 65 36.53 -29.88 19.81
CA LEU A 65 36.49 -30.69 18.57
C LEU A 65 37.01 -32.12 18.78
N LYS A 66 38.01 -32.30 19.66
CA LYS A 66 38.60 -33.60 19.99
C LYS A 66 37.64 -34.55 20.71
N ASN A 67 36.68 -33.98 21.45
CA ASN A 67 35.69 -34.68 22.25
C ASN A 67 34.39 -34.95 21.48
N TRP A 68 34.28 -34.47 20.24
CA TRP A 68 33.11 -34.71 19.40
C TRP A 68 33.13 -36.15 18.86
N PRO A 69 31.96 -36.73 18.55
CA PRO A 69 31.89 -37.98 17.80
C PRO A 69 32.60 -37.90 16.45
N HIS A 70 33.42 -38.91 16.16
CA HIS A 70 34.15 -39.03 14.90
C HIS A 70 33.69 -40.27 14.13
N ALA A 71 33.57 -40.15 12.81
CA ALA A 71 33.37 -41.24 11.87
C ALA A 71 34.52 -41.28 10.88
N LEU A 72 35.15 -42.45 10.75
CA LEU A 72 36.28 -42.70 9.86
C LEU A 72 35.88 -43.67 8.76
N PHE A 73 36.27 -43.37 7.53
CA PHE A 73 36.04 -44.18 6.36
C PHE A 73 37.37 -44.40 5.64
N VAL A 74 37.70 -45.65 5.36
CA VAL A 74 38.87 -46.03 4.57
C VAL A 74 38.41 -46.57 3.23
N PHE A 75 39.01 -46.05 2.16
CA PHE A 75 38.74 -46.42 0.80
C PHE A 75 39.98 -47.03 0.15
N GLU A 76 39.76 -47.99 -0.74
CA GLU A 76 40.76 -48.58 -1.62
C GLU A 76 40.14 -48.68 -3.02
N ASN A 77 40.79 -48.13 -4.05
CA ASN A 77 40.31 -48.21 -5.44
C ASN A 77 38.83 -47.81 -5.62
N LYS A 78 38.37 -46.78 -4.88
CA LYS A 78 36.98 -46.30 -4.84
C LYS A 78 35.96 -47.23 -4.18
N GLU A 79 36.40 -48.24 -3.43
CA GLU A 79 35.54 -49.07 -2.59
C GLU A 79 35.83 -48.78 -1.12
N CYS A 80 34.80 -48.64 -0.28
CA CYS A 80 35.00 -48.48 1.16
C CYS A 80 35.27 -49.85 1.77
N VAL A 81 36.47 -50.01 2.32
CA VAL A 81 36.95 -51.26 2.92
C VAL A 81 36.75 -51.28 4.44
N GLU A 82 36.66 -50.11 5.08
CA GLU A 82 36.49 -49.99 6.52
C GLU A 82 35.67 -48.74 6.90
N VAL A 83 34.79 -48.89 7.89
CA VAL A 83 34.06 -47.80 8.53
C VAL A 83 34.14 -47.97 10.04
N GLN A 84 34.46 -46.89 10.76
CA GLN A 84 34.43 -46.84 12.21
C GLN A 84 33.73 -45.58 12.71
N GLU A 85 33.02 -45.68 13.84
CA GLU A 85 32.43 -44.54 14.54
C GLU A 85 32.83 -44.61 16.02
N SER A 86 33.19 -43.47 16.59
CA SER A 86 33.63 -43.31 17.97
C SER A 86 33.02 -42.06 18.58
N SER A 87 32.89 -42.03 19.91
CA SER A 87 32.46 -40.85 20.66
C SER A 87 33.50 -39.73 20.71
N ASP A 88 34.77 -40.05 20.46
CA ASP A 88 35.91 -39.13 20.50
C ASP A 88 37.01 -39.55 19.53
N ASN A 89 38.03 -38.71 19.36
CA ASN A 89 39.15 -39.00 18.48
C ASN A 89 40.14 -40.04 19.03
N ALA A 90 40.23 -40.20 20.36
CA ALA A 90 41.21 -41.06 21.01
C ALA A 90 40.89 -42.55 20.85
N SER A 91 39.62 -42.86 20.62
CA SER A 91 39.13 -44.23 20.53
C SER A 91 39.02 -44.77 19.10
N LEU A 92 39.42 -44.00 18.08
CA LEU A 92 39.47 -44.47 16.69
C LEU A 92 40.77 -45.23 16.41
N PHE A 93 40.64 -46.41 15.80
CA PHE A 93 41.79 -47.22 15.33
C PHE A 93 41.79 -47.24 13.80
N VAL A 94 42.96 -47.26 13.16
CA VAL A 94 43.02 -47.19 11.69
C VAL A 94 43.76 -48.40 11.14
N SER A 95 43.14 -49.17 10.24
CA SER A 95 43.83 -50.26 9.55
C SER A 95 44.86 -49.75 8.55
N SER A 96 45.86 -50.58 8.24
CA SER A 96 46.91 -50.30 7.26
C SER A 96 46.50 -50.55 5.80
N VAL A 97 45.22 -50.79 5.53
CA VAL A 97 44.73 -51.23 4.21
C VAL A 97 43.83 -50.14 3.61
N GLY A 98 44.33 -49.44 2.58
CA GLY A 98 43.57 -48.43 1.84
C GLY A 98 44.46 -47.38 1.16
N ASP A 99 43.92 -46.67 0.16
CA ASP A 99 44.59 -45.57 -0.53
C ASP A 99 44.11 -44.18 -0.08
N ARG A 100 42.92 -44.08 0.53
CA ARG A 100 42.34 -42.81 0.99
C ARG A 100 41.58 -42.98 2.30
N MET A 101 41.82 -42.06 3.22
CA MET A 101 41.08 -41.93 4.47
C MET A 101 40.27 -40.65 4.49
N VAL A 102 39.04 -40.75 4.99
CA VAL A 102 38.17 -39.62 5.24
C VAL A 102 37.66 -39.71 6.67
N ALA A 103 37.76 -38.61 7.41
CA ALA A 103 37.10 -38.50 8.70
C ALA A 103 36.13 -37.33 8.71
N LEU A 104 35.00 -37.54 9.37
CA LEU A 104 34.05 -36.51 9.72
C LEU A 104 33.91 -36.48 11.23
N THR A 105 33.79 -35.30 11.79
CA THR A 105 33.43 -35.10 13.20
C THR A 105 32.30 -34.10 13.29
N TYR A 106 31.43 -34.29 14.27
CA TYR A 106 30.22 -33.50 14.39
C TYR A 106 29.86 -33.24 15.85
N GLU A 107 29.38 -32.04 16.14
CA GLU A 107 29.11 -31.57 17.51
C GLU A 107 28.04 -32.41 18.24
N SER A 108 27.04 -32.90 17.50
CA SER A 108 25.96 -33.74 18.02
C SER A 108 25.29 -34.54 16.89
N LYS A 109 24.67 -35.68 17.20
CA LYS A 109 23.94 -36.52 16.22
C LYS A 109 22.45 -36.18 16.12
N GLU A 110 21.93 -35.29 16.96
CA GLU A 110 20.48 -35.06 17.13
C GLU A 110 19.77 -34.80 15.79
N ASN A 111 20.28 -33.85 15.00
CA ASN A 111 19.71 -33.47 13.70
C ASN A 111 20.51 -34.01 12.49
N LEU A 112 21.36 -35.03 12.69
CA LEU A 112 22.17 -35.63 11.63
C LEU A 112 21.81 -37.10 11.40
N SER A 113 21.91 -37.55 10.15
CA SER A 113 21.70 -38.94 9.74
C SER A 113 22.75 -39.39 8.74
N TRP A 114 23.32 -40.57 8.98
CA TRP A 114 24.20 -41.26 8.05
C TRP A 114 23.40 -42.03 6.98
N GLY A 115 23.93 -42.11 5.77
CA GLY A 115 23.40 -42.97 4.71
C GLY A 115 23.66 -44.45 5.00
N THR A 116 24.93 -44.85 4.95
CA THR A 116 25.40 -46.17 5.37
C THR A 116 26.61 -46.03 6.30
N MET A 117 26.76 -46.98 7.22
CA MET A 117 27.92 -47.10 8.12
C MET A 117 28.57 -48.48 8.01
N THR A 118 28.42 -49.13 6.85
CA THR A 118 28.94 -50.49 6.56
C THR A 118 29.81 -50.44 5.31
N SER A 119 30.93 -51.17 5.32
CA SER A 119 31.83 -51.30 4.16
C SER A 119 31.21 -52.14 3.01
N GLY A 120 31.79 -52.04 1.82
CA GLY A 120 31.42 -52.86 0.66
C GLY A 120 30.14 -52.47 -0.08
N VAL A 121 29.53 -51.31 0.23
CA VAL A 121 28.38 -50.77 -0.53
C VAL A 121 28.81 -49.64 -1.49
N PRO A 122 27.97 -49.26 -2.48
CA PRO A 122 28.32 -48.22 -3.47
C PRO A 122 28.66 -46.87 -2.85
N LEU A 123 29.64 -46.14 -3.43
CA LEU A 123 30.14 -44.85 -2.94
C LEU A 123 29.05 -43.82 -2.62
N THR A 124 27.99 -43.76 -3.44
CA THR A 124 26.88 -42.82 -3.26
C THR A 124 26.07 -43.06 -1.98
N SER A 125 26.27 -44.20 -1.31
CA SER A 125 25.61 -44.55 -0.04
C SER A 125 26.28 -43.90 1.17
N TYR A 126 27.55 -43.47 1.06
CA TYR A 126 28.29 -42.84 2.15
C TYR A 126 28.08 -41.32 2.13
N HIS A 127 27.12 -40.86 2.92
CA HIS A 127 26.83 -39.45 3.08
C HIS A 127 26.35 -39.14 4.51
N LEU A 128 26.56 -37.89 4.94
CA LEU A 128 25.96 -37.34 6.13
C LEU A 128 24.90 -36.32 5.70
N SER A 129 23.69 -36.40 6.26
CA SER A 129 22.58 -35.50 5.92
C SER A 129 21.96 -34.87 7.16
N VAL A 130 21.45 -33.65 7.00
CA VAL A 130 20.62 -32.96 7.99
C VAL A 130 19.20 -33.49 7.87
N LYS A 131 18.58 -33.87 9.00
CA LYS A 131 17.22 -34.42 9.01
C LYS A 131 16.18 -33.33 8.75
N ASP A 132 16.35 -32.17 9.37
CA ASP A 132 15.47 -31.00 9.26
C ASP A 132 16.29 -29.71 9.25
N VAL A 133 16.27 -28.96 8.14
CA VAL A 133 17.08 -27.75 7.97
C VAL A 133 16.63 -26.57 8.84
N ASN A 134 15.38 -26.60 9.34
CA ASN A 134 14.80 -25.54 10.19
C ASN A 134 14.98 -25.80 11.69
N LYS A 135 15.60 -26.93 12.06
CA LYS A 135 16.07 -27.21 13.43
C LYS A 135 17.54 -26.84 13.58
N ASP A 136 18.02 -26.87 14.83
CA ASP A 136 19.43 -26.64 15.14
C ASP A 136 20.30 -27.67 14.40
N ILE A 137 21.27 -27.15 13.65
CA ILE A 137 22.20 -27.95 12.86
C ILE A 137 23.49 -28.06 13.68
N PRO A 138 24.02 -29.26 13.93
CA PRO A 138 25.32 -29.41 14.58
C PRO A 138 26.45 -28.96 13.67
N GLN A 139 27.52 -28.41 14.22
CA GLN A 139 28.73 -28.16 13.44
C GLN A 139 29.30 -29.48 12.90
N VAL A 140 29.79 -29.45 11.66
CA VAL A 140 30.42 -30.60 10.99
C VAL A 140 31.77 -30.20 10.45
N TRP A 141 32.77 -31.04 10.68
CA TRP A 141 34.13 -30.90 10.17
C TRP A 141 34.53 -32.18 9.44
N MET A 142 35.35 -32.04 8.41
CA MET A 142 35.75 -33.13 7.54
C MET A 142 37.20 -32.96 7.10
N GLY A 143 37.94 -34.06 7.08
CA GLY A 143 39.28 -34.13 6.52
C GLY A 143 39.41 -35.33 5.59
N GLN A 144 40.27 -35.21 4.60
CA GLN A 144 40.62 -36.32 3.71
C GLN A 144 42.13 -36.35 3.49
N MET A 145 42.69 -37.54 3.37
CA MET A 145 44.09 -37.74 3.02
C MET A 145 44.30 -38.98 2.14
N THR A 146 45.40 -39.00 1.41
CA THR A 146 45.95 -40.23 0.83
C THR A 146 46.81 -40.94 1.87
N VAL A 147 46.61 -42.24 2.02
CA VAL A 147 47.33 -43.04 3.02
C VAL A 147 48.74 -43.32 2.53
N VAL A 148 49.75 -43.00 3.35
CA VAL A 148 51.13 -43.43 3.12
C VAL A 148 51.53 -44.46 4.18
N ALA A 149 52.31 -45.47 3.76
CA ALA A 149 52.67 -46.63 4.58
C ALA A 149 53.71 -46.34 5.68
N GLU A 150 54.23 -45.12 5.78
CA GLU A 150 55.19 -44.70 6.81
C GLU A 150 54.46 -44.07 8.01
N GLU A 151 54.98 -44.28 9.22
CA GLU A 151 54.38 -43.76 10.47
C GLU A 151 54.17 -42.23 10.43
N GLY A 152 53.02 -41.76 10.93
CA GLY A 152 52.76 -40.33 11.14
C GLY A 152 51.82 -39.66 10.13
N ASN A 153 50.72 -40.31 9.75
CA ASN A 153 49.67 -39.69 8.93
C ASN A 153 48.92 -38.60 9.73
N ASN A 154 48.90 -37.36 9.24
CA ASN A 154 48.20 -36.23 9.88
C ASN A 154 47.00 -35.78 9.04
N LEU A 155 45.79 -35.94 9.57
CA LEU A 155 44.53 -35.58 8.94
C LEU A 155 44.11 -34.18 9.36
N SER A 156 44.27 -33.20 8.47
CA SER A 156 43.75 -31.87 8.73
C SER A 156 42.23 -31.82 8.51
N LEU A 157 41.48 -31.56 9.58
CA LEU A 157 40.04 -31.33 9.53
C LEU A 157 39.74 -29.88 9.13
N LYS A 158 38.77 -29.72 8.23
CA LYS A 158 38.23 -28.43 7.79
C LYS A 158 36.73 -28.34 8.08
N PRO A 159 36.19 -27.16 8.36
CA PRO A 159 34.77 -26.96 8.58
C PRO A 159 33.98 -27.25 7.31
N VAL A 160 32.92 -28.04 7.45
CA VAL A 160 31.87 -28.26 6.44
C VAL A 160 30.75 -27.23 6.61
N THR A 161 30.48 -26.83 7.84
CA THR A 161 29.44 -25.86 8.20
C THR A 161 30.01 -24.48 8.48
N SER A 162 29.14 -23.48 8.46
CA SER A 162 29.43 -22.08 8.82
C SER A 162 28.55 -21.65 10.00
N VAL A 163 29.02 -20.68 10.78
CA VAL A 163 28.31 -20.17 11.96
C VAL A 163 27.86 -18.74 11.68
N MET A 164 26.58 -18.48 11.91
CA MET A 164 25.96 -17.17 11.76
C MET A 164 25.49 -16.63 13.09
N LYS A 165 25.99 -15.45 13.44
CA LYS A 165 25.55 -14.69 14.61
C LYS A 165 24.53 -13.63 14.20
N VAL A 166 23.47 -13.46 14.99
CA VAL A 166 22.46 -12.41 14.76
C VAL A 166 22.41 -11.46 15.94
N ASP A 167 22.66 -10.18 15.72
CA ASP A 167 22.76 -9.15 16.75
C ASP A 167 21.83 -7.96 16.49
N PHE A 168 21.29 -7.36 17.55
CA PHE A 168 20.50 -6.13 17.49
C PHE A 168 21.17 -5.03 18.31
N VAL A 169 21.51 -3.91 17.68
CA VAL A 169 22.20 -2.78 18.30
C VAL A 169 21.23 -1.61 18.43
N HIS A 170 21.16 -0.99 19.61
CA HIS A 170 20.24 0.13 19.91
C HIS A 170 18.74 -0.21 19.73
N ALA A 171 18.35 -1.49 19.79
CA ALA A 171 16.99 -1.91 19.44
C ALA A 171 15.91 -1.25 20.33
N PRO A 172 14.92 -0.55 19.74
CA PRO A 172 13.88 0.16 20.48
C PRO A 172 12.89 -0.80 21.14
N GLU A 173 12.08 -0.32 22.07
CA GLU A 173 11.06 -1.15 22.72
C GLU A 173 10.02 -1.70 21.74
N ALA A 174 9.72 -0.93 20.68
CA ALA A 174 8.76 -1.32 19.65
C ALA A 174 9.21 -2.52 18.80
N PHE A 175 10.51 -2.82 18.75
CA PHE A 175 11.05 -3.93 17.94
C PHE A 175 10.86 -5.29 18.64
N GLU A 176 10.37 -6.28 17.88
CA GLU A 176 10.08 -7.62 18.38
C GLU A 176 11.05 -8.69 17.85
N SER A 177 11.20 -8.81 16.53
CA SER A 177 12.01 -9.89 15.94
C SER A 177 12.47 -9.59 14.51
N LEU A 178 13.53 -10.28 14.09
CA LEU A 178 13.98 -10.39 12.70
C LEU A 178 13.80 -11.85 12.25
N SER A 179 13.25 -12.04 11.06
CA SER A 179 13.23 -13.34 10.38
C SER A 179 13.88 -13.22 9.01
N PHE A 180 14.59 -14.26 8.57
CA PHE A 180 15.18 -14.31 7.24
C PHE A 180 15.16 -15.72 6.65
N VAL A 181 15.19 -15.78 5.32
CA VAL A 181 15.11 -17.03 4.55
C VAL A 181 16.41 -17.24 3.78
N LEU A 182 17.01 -18.42 3.94
CA LEU A 182 18.21 -18.86 3.23
C LEU A 182 17.85 -19.93 2.18
N PRO A 183 17.66 -19.55 0.91
CA PRO A 183 17.20 -20.48 -0.12
C PRO A 183 18.30 -21.42 -0.63
N GLY A 184 17.97 -22.67 -0.95
CA GLY A 184 18.95 -23.58 -1.61
C GLY A 184 20.19 -23.89 -0.77
N MET A 185 20.04 -24.00 0.55
CA MET A 185 21.08 -24.52 1.44
C MET A 185 21.35 -26.00 1.13
N ALA A 186 22.62 -26.42 1.12
CA ALA A 186 22.95 -27.84 1.09
C ALA A 186 22.43 -28.53 2.35
N ASN A 187 22.04 -29.79 2.24
CA ASN A 187 21.56 -30.59 3.38
C ASN A 187 22.29 -31.94 3.49
N ARG A 188 23.28 -32.17 2.64
CA ARG A 188 24.05 -33.42 2.59
C ARG A 188 25.50 -33.14 2.20
N VAL A 189 26.41 -33.88 2.81
CA VAL A 189 27.81 -33.99 2.37
C VAL A 189 28.11 -35.44 1.98
N ARG A 190 28.71 -35.63 0.80
CA ARG A 190 29.25 -36.92 0.36
C ARG A 190 30.57 -37.18 1.06
N VAL A 191 30.68 -38.33 1.70
CA VAL A 191 31.88 -38.69 2.47
C VAL A 191 33.08 -38.87 1.54
N ASP A 192 32.91 -39.49 0.38
CA ASP A 192 34.02 -39.85 -0.48
C ASP A 192 34.65 -38.65 -1.21
N SER A 193 33.87 -37.60 -1.49
CA SER A 193 34.32 -36.44 -2.27
C SER A 193 34.36 -35.13 -1.47
N GLY A 194 33.63 -35.05 -0.36
CA GLY A 194 33.34 -33.80 0.34
C GLY A 194 32.34 -32.90 -0.39
N GLU A 195 31.72 -33.39 -1.47
CA GLU A 195 30.75 -32.64 -2.26
C GLU A 195 29.47 -32.40 -1.46
N LEU A 196 28.99 -31.16 -1.51
CA LEU A 196 27.75 -30.74 -0.86
C LEU A 196 26.58 -30.84 -1.83
N GLU A 197 25.51 -31.47 -1.38
CA GLU A 197 24.31 -31.70 -2.18
C GLU A 197 23.07 -31.15 -1.48
N SER A 198 22.09 -30.76 -2.28
CA SER A 198 20.72 -30.50 -1.85
C SER A 198 19.84 -31.63 -2.40
N VAL A 199 19.35 -32.51 -1.52
CA VAL A 199 18.66 -33.75 -1.93
C VAL A 199 17.24 -33.84 -1.36
N GLY A 200 16.30 -34.29 -2.21
CA GLY A 200 14.88 -34.51 -1.90
C GLY A 200 13.99 -33.31 -2.29
N ASN A 201 12.72 -33.30 -1.85
CA ASN A 201 11.87 -32.09 -1.84
C ASN A 201 12.35 -31.04 -0.80
N LEU A 202 13.52 -31.27 -0.21
CA LEU A 202 14.22 -30.46 0.79
C LEU A 202 15.26 -29.55 0.13
N SER A 203 14.95 -28.97 -1.03
CA SER A 203 15.54 -27.69 -1.46
C SER A 203 15.06 -26.55 -0.54
N ALA A 204 14.95 -26.83 0.75
CA ALA A 204 14.14 -26.10 1.71
C ALA A 204 14.93 -24.89 2.16
N ASP A 205 14.47 -23.74 1.68
CA ASP A 205 14.60 -22.45 2.31
C ASP A 205 14.67 -22.59 3.84
N LYS A 206 15.86 -22.36 4.41
CA LYS A 206 16.04 -22.36 5.87
C LYS A 206 15.52 -21.04 6.40
N GLU A 207 14.48 -21.08 7.22
CA GLU A 207 13.95 -19.92 7.91
C GLU A 207 14.62 -19.79 9.28
N ILE A 208 15.20 -18.62 9.53
CA ILE A 208 15.79 -18.29 10.83
C ILE A 208 15.04 -17.10 11.39
N ARG A 209 14.46 -17.28 12.57
CA ARG A 209 13.83 -16.22 13.36
C ARG A 209 14.61 -16.00 14.64
N VAL A 210 14.94 -14.73 14.91
CA VAL A 210 15.62 -14.28 16.13
C VAL A 210 14.82 -13.15 16.75
N THR A 211 14.36 -13.36 17.97
CA THR A 211 13.66 -12.33 18.75
C THR A 211 14.64 -11.36 19.38
N LYS A 212 14.18 -10.16 19.74
CA LYS A 212 15.01 -9.14 20.41
C LYS A 212 15.76 -9.69 21.64
N GLN A 213 15.14 -10.61 22.39
CA GLN A 213 15.72 -11.23 23.59
C GLN A 213 16.84 -12.23 23.27
N GLU A 214 16.85 -12.77 22.05
CA GLU A 214 17.85 -13.71 21.55
C GLU A 214 18.99 -13.00 20.80
N SER A 215 19.18 -11.69 21.01
CA SER A 215 20.33 -10.98 20.42
C SER A 215 21.64 -11.66 20.80
N GLY A 216 22.49 -11.92 19.81
CA GLY A 216 23.73 -12.66 19.96
C GLY A 216 23.60 -14.16 19.70
N LYS A 217 22.41 -14.66 19.33
CA LYS A 217 22.19 -16.06 18.98
C LYS A 217 23.08 -16.47 17.80
N GLU A 218 23.76 -17.59 17.97
CA GLU A 218 24.53 -18.25 16.93
C GLU A 218 23.71 -19.41 16.35
N THR A 219 23.68 -19.53 15.03
CA THR A 219 23.08 -20.64 14.32
C THR A 219 24.07 -21.21 13.32
N VAL A 220 24.15 -22.54 13.27
CA VAL A 220 24.93 -23.23 12.26
C VAL A 220 24.11 -23.36 10.97
N VAL A 221 24.79 -23.17 9.84
CA VAL A 221 24.22 -23.28 8.51
C VAL A 221 25.16 -24.10 7.61
N PHE A 222 24.57 -24.85 6.70
CA PHE A 222 25.32 -25.46 5.62
C PHE A 222 25.60 -24.43 4.51
N PRO A 223 26.66 -24.62 3.70
CA PRO A 223 26.90 -23.77 2.55
C PRO A 223 25.74 -23.83 1.53
N MET A 224 25.61 -22.76 0.75
CA MET A 224 24.58 -22.68 -0.30
C MET A 224 25.02 -23.48 -1.53
N SER A 225 24.09 -24.19 -2.18
CA SER A 225 24.42 -25.07 -3.30
C SER A 225 24.65 -24.34 -4.63
N ASP A 226 24.21 -23.08 -4.77
CA ASP A 226 24.40 -22.25 -5.96
C ASP A 226 25.41 -21.10 -5.72
N SER A 227 26.19 -20.78 -6.75
CA SER A 227 27.18 -19.70 -6.77
C SER A 227 26.62 -18.36 -7.27
N GLY A 228 25.33 -18.29 -7.60
CA GLY A 228 24.63 -17.10 -8.08
C GLY A 228 24.60 -15.91 -7.11
N ARG A 229 23.96 -14.81 -7.56
CA ARG A 229 23.61 -13.69 -6.68
C ARG A 229 22.40 -14.09 -5.84
N TRP A 230 22.43 -13.76 -4.55
CA TRP A 230 21.41 -14.18 -3.61
C TRP A 230 20.64 -13.01 -3.02
N ASN A 231 19.38 -13.28 -2.73
CA ASN A 231 18.43 -12.35 -2.15
C ASN A 231 18.08 -12.85 -0.75
N LEU A 232 18.64 -12.19 0.27
CA LEU A 232 18.28 -12.47 1.65
C LEU A 232 16.98 -11.70 1.95
N ALA A 233 15.84 -12.40 1.89
CA ALA A 233 14.56 -11.84 2.29
C ALA A 233 14.54 -11.72 3.82
N CYS A 234 14.29 -10.51 4.30
CA CYS A 234 14.27 -10.16 5.72
C CYS A 234 12.91 -9.59 6.08
N ARG A 235 12.38 -10.01 7.22
CA ARG A 235 11.14 -9.50 7.81
C ARG A 235 11.41 -9.00 9.23
N LEU A 236 11.21 -7.71 9.44
CA LEU A 236 11.26 -7.08 10.76
C LEU A 236 9.83 -6.99 11.30
N ALA A 237 9.61 -7.44 12.53
CA ALA A 237 8.33 -7.36 13.21
C ALA A 237 8.38 -6.37 14.39
N LEU A 238 7.33 -5.57 14.52
CA LEU A 238 7.10 -4.64 15.62
C LEU A 238 5.99 -5.18 16.55
N LYS A 239 6.04 -4.78 17.83
CA LYS A 239 5.08 -5.23 18.87
C LYS A 239 3.61 -4.89 18.57
N ASN A 240 3.36 -3.90 17.72
CA ASN A 240 2.01 -3.49 17.30
C ASN A 240 1.43 -4.41 16.19
N GLY A 241 2.16 -5.44 15.76
CA GLY A 241 1.76 -6.35 14.69
C GLY A 241 2.16 -5.89 13.29
N GLU A 242 2.77 -4.70 13.14
CA GLU A 242 3.31 -4.26 11.86
C GLU A 242 4.57 -5.05 11.50
N THR A 243 4.71 -5.35 10.21
CA THR A 243 5.91 -6.00 9.69
C THR A 243 6.44 -5.31 8.45
N VAL A 244 7.75 -5.11 8.40
CA VAL A 244 8.46 -4.52 7.27
C VAL A 244 9.30 -5.59 6.58
N GLU A 245 9.02 -5.83 5.30
CA GLU A 245 9.74 -6.80 4.48
C GLU A 245 10.69 -6.11 3.51
N LYS A 246 11.94 -6.56 3.47
CA LYS A 246 13.00 -6.06 2.58
C LYS A 246 13.87 -7.20 2.09
N THR A 247 14.56 -6.99 0.98
CA THR A 247 15.50 -7.98 0.42
C THR A 247 16.90 -7.38 0.36
N LEU A 248 17.87 -8.00 1.03
CA LEU A 248 19.27 -7.63 0.95
C LEU A 248 19.96 -8.47 -0.15
N LEU A 249 20.53 -7.78 -1.14
CA LEU A 249 21.34 -8.42 -2.19
C LEU A 249 22.71 -8.78 -1.64
N ILE A 250 23.05 -10.08 -1.67
CA ILE A 250 24.39 -10.57 -1.35
C ILE A 250 25.02 -11.21 -2.61
N PRO A 251 26.26 -10.81 -2.98
CA PRO A 251 26.84 -11.11 -4.29
C PRO A 251 27.26 -12.58 -4.48
N ALA A 252 27.39 -13.34 -3.39
CA ALA A 252 27.74 -14.75 -3.39
C ALA A 252 27.07 -15.47 -2.21
N GLY A 253 26.80 -16.75 -2.38
CA GLY A 253 26.23 -17.61 -1.33
C GLY A 253 27.22 -17.88 -0.20
N ILE A 254 26.67 -18.36 0.92
CA ILE A 254 27.45 -18.81 2.09
C ILE A 254 28.34 -19.98 1.66
N LYS A 255 29.63 -19.89 1.96
CA LYS A 255 30.63 -20.93 1.71
C LYS A 255 30.94 -21.70 2.99
N THR A 256 31.62 -22.83 2.83
CA THR A 256 32.15 -23.62 3.95
C THR A 256 33.14 -22.80 4.78
N GLY A 257 33.14 -22.97 6.10
CA GLY A 257 34.14 -22.38 6.99
C GLY A 257 34.09 -20.86 7.09
N GLN A 258 32.89 -20.27 7.13
CA GLN A 258 32.71 -18.83 7.28
C GLN A 258 32.10 -18.48 8.63
N ALA A 259 32.63 -17.42 9.24
CA ALA A 259 31.94 -16.67 10.28
C ALA A 259 31.05 -15.65 9.60
N LEU A 260 29.76 -15.65 9.92
CA LEU A 260 28.74 -14.77 9.37
C LEU A 260 28.14 -13.95 10.50
N GLU A 261 27.78 -12.71 10.22
CA GLU A 261 27.06 -11.87 11.16
C GLU A 261 25.97 -11.08 10.44
N ILE A 262 24.77 -11.14 10.99
CA ILE A 262 23.66 -10.25 10.65
C ILE A 262 23.45 -9.32 11.84
N SER A 263 23.58 -8.02 11.61
CA SER A 263 23.33 -7.00 12.63
C SER A 263 22.26 -6.03 12.16
N VAL A 264 21.32 -5.68 13.03
CA VAL A 264 20.39 -4.56 12.80
C VAL A 264 20.72 -3.45 13.80
N ASP A 265 21.20 -2.33 13.29
CA ASP A 265 21.54 -1.15 14.08
C ASP A 265 20.42 -0.10 14.00
N PHE A 266 19.83 0.20 15.14
CA PHE A 266 18.73 1.14 15.29
C PHE A 266 19.19 2.54 15.74
N ALA A 267 20.48 2.88 15.59
CA ALA A 267 21.01 4.18 15.99
C ALA A 267 20.22 5.40 15.45
N ASN A 268 19.60 5.28 14.27
CA ASN A 268 18.81 6.35 13.65
C ASN A 268 17.30 6.27 13.93
N TYR A 269 16.83 5.22 14.62
CA TYR A 269 15.40 4.94 14.77
C TYR A 269 14.62 6.05 15.49
N GLU A 270 15.26 6.72 16.46
CA GLU A 270 14.65 7.86 17.15
C GLU A 270 14.80 9.19 16.39
N VAL A 271 15.71 9.27 15.42
CA VAL A 271 15.97 10.49 14.64
C VAL A 271 15.04 10.58 13.44
N ASP A 272 15.03 9.54 12.60
CA ASP A 272 14.31 9.52 11.32
C ASP A 272 13.49 8.24 11.13
N GLY A 273 13.42 7.37 12.14
CA GLY A 273 12.66 6.13 12.06
C GLY A 273 13.34 5.04 11.23
N THR A 274 14.63 5.17 10.88
CA THR A 274 15.34 4.15 10.10
C THR A 274 16.22 3.24 10.97
N CYS A 275 16.49 2.03 10.48
CA CYS A 275 17.51 1.14 11.01
C CYS A 275 18.40 0.61 9.87
N ARG A 276 19.65 0.25 10.18
CA ARG A 276 20.61 -0.31 9.22
C ARG A 276 20.75 -1.81 9.40
N LEU A 277 20.36 -2.57 8.39
CA LEU A 277 20.67 -4.00 8.30
C LEU A 277 22.08 -4.18 7.72
N ILE A 278 22.90 -4.98 8.39
CA ILE A 278 24.29 -5.28 8.04
C ILE A 278 24.43 -6.79 7.95
N TYR A 279 24.83 -7.30 6.80
CA TYR A 279 25.32 -8.68 6.65
C TYR A 279 26.83 -8.63 6.41
N ARG A 280 27.60 -9.38 7.20
CA ARG A 280 29.04 -9.51 6.97
C ARG A 280 29.51 -10.94 7.10
N TYR A 281 30.60 -11.26 6.40
CA TYR A 281 31.24 -12.57 6.48
C TYR A 281 32.77 -12.49 6.44
N ALA A 282 33.42 -13.45 7.09
CA ALA A 282 34.85 -13.69 7.03
C ALA A 282 35.10 -15.21 6.97
N VAL A 283 36.22 -15.62 6.37
CA VAL A 283 36.68 -17.01 6.53
C VAL A 283 37.11 -17.19 7.98
N TYR A 284 36.84 -18.35 8.55
CA TYR A 284 37.26 -18.70 9.90
C TYR A 284 38.73 -18.37 10.17
N GLY A 285 39.00 -17.78 11.33
CA GLY A 285 40.33 -17.32 11.74
C GLY A 285 40.85 -16.05 11.05
N MET A 286 40.13 -15.51 10.07
CA MET A 286 40.49 -14.23 9.46
C MET A 286 39.80 -13.05 10.16
N SER A 287 40.52 -11.95 10.33
CA SER A 287 39.98 -10.72 10.94
C SER A 287 39.34 -9.75 9.94
N LYS A 288 39.50 -10.00 8.63
CA LYS A 288 39.00 -9.12 7.58
C LYS A 288 37.60 -9.54 7.12
N TRP A 289 36.62 -8.70 7.43
CA TRP A 289 35.21 -8.89 7.07
C TRP A 289 34.88 -8.27 5.72
N THR A 290 34.01 -8.92 4.96
CA THR A 290 33.27 -8.33 3.82
C THR A 290 31.86 -8.01 4.29
N SER A 291 31.36 -6.80 4.01
CA SER A 291 30.07 -6.33 4.51
C SER A 291 29.15 -5.80 3.41
N HIS A 292 27.86 -6.05 3.58
CA HIS A 292 26.76 -5.54 2.78
C HIS A 292 25.74 -4.89 3.72
N THR A 293 25.26 -3.71 3.36
CA THR A 293 24.37 -2.92 4.23
C THR A 293 23.17 -2.39 3.46
N MET A 294 22.05 -2.23 4.16
CA MET A 294 20.83 -1.60 3.65
C MET A 294 20.17 -0.81 4.78
N ASP A 295 19.74 0.41 4.50
CA ASP A 295 18.91 1.18 5.42
C ASP A 295 17.43 0.84 5.20
N ILE A 296 16.69 0.67 6.29
CA ILE A 296 15.28 0.25 6.33
C ILE A 296 14.50 1.29 7.12
N ALA A 297 13.51 1.93 6.49
CA ALA A 297 12.57 2.81 7.18
C ALA A 297 11.53 1.98 7.95
N LEU A 298 11.37 2.28 9.24
CA LEU A 298 10.43 1.66 10.17
C LEU A 298 9.37 2.65 10.69
N LYS A 299 9.57 3.96 10.53
CA LYS A 299 8.53 5.00 10.64
C LYS A 299 8.43 5.69 9.28
N GLU A 300 7.23 6.00 8.80
CA GLU A 300 7.10 6.92 7.66
C GLU A 300 7.55 8.32 8.14
N GLU A 301 8.38 9.02 7.36
CA GLU A 301 8.64 10.44 7.61
C GLU A 301 7.28 11.15 7.59
N ALA A 302 6.94 11.87 8.66
CA ALA A 302 5.84 12.82 8.61
C ALA A 302 6.17 13.80 7.48
N PRO A 303 5.37 13.88 6.41
CA PRO A 303 5.68 14.74 5.30
C PRO A 303 5.80 16.17 5.83
N VAL A 304 6.89 16.86 5.48
CA VAL A 304 6.96 18.31 5.67
C VAL A 304 5.83 18.88 4.82
N LYS A 305 4.74 19.27 5.49
CA LYS A 305 3.54 19.77 4.83
C LYS A 305 3.90 21.05 4.06
N GLU A 306 4.00 20.95 2.74
CA GLU A 306 4.25 22.10 1.87
C GLU A 306 3.11 23.11 2.08
N GLU A 307 3.45 24.34 2.44
CA GLU A 307 2.46 25.40 2.59
C GLU A 307 1.80 25.72 1.23
N ASN A 308 0.47 25.79 1.19
CA ASN A 308 -0.24 26.07 -0.06
C ASN A 308 0.25 27.36 -0.72
N ARG A 309 0.71 27.27 -1.97
CA ARG A 309 1.32 28.35 -2.75
C ARG A 309 0.37 29.47 -3.17
N TYR A 310 -0.94 29.27 -3.08
CA TYR A 310 -1.94 30.21 -3.60
C TYR A 310 -2.74 30.90 -2.51
N TYR A 311 -3.09 30.18 -1.44
CA TYR A 311 -4.04 30.68 -0.45
C TYR A 311 -3.57 30.41 0.98
N LYS A 312 -3.95 31.32 1.89
CA LYS A 312 -4.11 31.05 3.32
C LYS A 312 -5.56 31.26 3.70
N VAL A 313 -6.09 30.39 4.54
CA VAL A 313 -7.48 30.47 4.99
C VAL A 313 -7.52 30.43 6.50
N SER A 314 -8.34 31.29 7.09
CA SER A 314 -8.60 31.28 8.52
C SER A 314 -10.10 31.38 8.78
N VAL A 315 -10.55 30.79 9.88
CA VAL A 315 -11.94 30.81 10.31
C VAL A 315 -12.02 31.43 11.71
N LEU A 316 -12.98 32.34 11.90
CA LEU A 316 -13.19 33.00 13.19
C LEU A 316 -13.80 32.00 14.18
N GLN A 317 -13.11 31.77 15.29
CA GLN A 317 -13.54 30.87 16.37
C GLN A 317 -14.54 31.56 17.32
N LYS A 318 -15.22 30.77 18.15
CA LYS A 318 -16.17 31.26 19.18
C LYS A 318 -15.54 32.25 20.17
N ASP A 319 -14.24 32.12 20.44
CA ASP A 319 -13.49 33.00 21.34
C ASP A 319 -13.03 34.34 20.69
N GLY A 320 -13.40 34.56 19.43
CA GLY A 320 -13.05 35.76 18.66
C GLY A 320 -11.67 35.71 18.01
N THR A 321 -10.93 34.60 18.14
CA THR A 321 -9.62 34.42 17.48
C THR A 321 -9.78 33.87 16.07
N TRP A 322 -8.82 34.20 15.19
CA TRP A 322 -8.74 33.61 13.86
C TRP A 322 -7.82 32.38 13.91
N LYS A 323 -8.35 31.22 13.52
CA LYS A 323 -7.56 29.99 13.42
C LYS A 323 -7.34 29.65 11.96
N GLU A 324 -6.09 29.43 11.57
CA GLU A 324 -5.75 28.94 10.24
C GLU A 324 -6.27 27.51 10.05
N VAL A 325 -6.76 27.22 8.84
CA VAL A 325 -7.19 25.87 8.43
C VAL A 325 -6.31 25.41 7.29
N ASP A 326 -6.13 24.09 7.20
CA ASP A 326 -5.29 23.48 6.19
C ASP A 326 -5.89 23.65 4.80
N VAL A 327 -5.06 24.16 3.88
CA VAL A 327 -5.43 24.32 2.47
C VAL A 327 -4.80 23.19 1.66
N HIS A 328 -5.65 22.26 1.23
CA HIS A 328 -5.28 21.09 0.46
C HIS A 328 -5.25 21.37 -1.03
N TYR A 329 -4.49 20.56 -1.75
CA TYR A 329 -4.49 20.52 -3.20
C TYR A 329 -5.38 19.38 -3.70
N ALA A 330 -6.07 19.62 -4.82
CA ALA A 330 -6.68 18.57 -5.61
C ALA A 330 -6.37 18.82 -7.09
N LEU A 331 -6.06 17.75 -7.82
CA LEU A 331 -5.96 17.82 -9.26
C LEU A 331 -7.36 17.97 -9.87
N CYS A 332 -7.49 18.87 -10.85
CA CYS A 332 -8.67 19.10 -11.65
C CYS A 332 -8.34 19.04 -13.14
N SER A 333 -9.36 18.99 -13.99
CA SER A 333 -9.18 18.77 -15.42
C SER A 333 -9.54 19.97 -16.29
N ASP A 334 -8.57 20.53 -17.01
CA ASP A 334 -8.83 21.50 -18.08
C ASP A 334 -9.16 20.76 -19.38
N ALA A 335 -10.23 19.97 -19.34
CA ALA A 335 -10.66 19.20 -20.49
C ALA A 335 -11.02 20.07 -21.71
N PRO A 336 -11.67 21.23 -21.57
CA PRO A 336 -11.96 22.09 -22.73
C PRO A 336 -10.71 22.52 -23.49
N GLY A 337 -9.58 22.75 -22.79
CA GLY A 337 -8.29 23.07 -23.40
C GLY A 337 -7.50 21.85 -23.87
N HIS A 338 -7.66 20.69 -23.21
CA HIS A 338 -6.72 19.57 -23.35
C HIS A 338 -7.34 18.18 -23.61
N HIS A 339 -8.65 18.06 -23.87
CA HIS A 339 -9.33 16.77 -24.10
C HIS A 339 -8.65 15.91 -25.19
N GLY A 340 -8.23 16.50 -26.30
CA GLY A 340 -7.61 15.77 -27.41
C GLY A 340 -6.24 15.15 -27.09
N SER A 341 -5.57 15.62 -26.04
CA SER A 341 -4.21 15.20 -25.66
C SER A 341 -4.13 14.51 -24.31
N ILE A 342 -5.20 14.53 -23.51
CA ILE A 342 -5.08 14.12 -22.11
C ILE A 342 -5.04 12.61 -21.89
N TRP A 343 -5.65 11.82 -22.77
CA TRP A 343 -5.75 10.36 -22.68
C TRP A 343 -4.39 9.64 -22.65
N ASN A 344 -3.26 10.33 -22.80
CA ASN A 344 -1.91 9.77 -22.66
C ASN A 344 -1.05 10.46 -21.58
N ASP A 345 -1.66 11.16 -20.63
CA ASP A 345 -1.00 11.82 -19.48
C ASP A 345 -1.54 11.32 -18.13
N TRP A 346 -1.68 10.01 -17.98
CA TRP A 346 -2.29 9.40 -16.78
C TRP A 346 -1.54 9.66 -15.48
N ASN A 347 -0.23 9.90 -15.52
CA ASN A 347 0.55 10.30 -14.35
C ASN A 347 0.71 11.82 -14.22
N ASN A 348 -0.04 12.59 -15.02
CA ASN A 348 0.06 14.05 -15.13
C ASN A 348 1.50 14.58 -15.37
N SER A 349 2.38 13.79 -15.99
CA SER A 349 3.78 14.17 -16.27
C SER A 349 3.92 15.34 -17.24
N LYS A 350 2.95 15.51 -18.15
CA LYS A 350 2.90 16.63 -19.11
C LYS A 350 2.20 17.86 -18.53
N ARG A 351 1.67 17.75 -17.31
CA ARG A 351 0.91 18.81 -16.62
C ARG A 351 -0.30 19.27 -17.44
N LEU A 352 -0.98 18.33 -18.11
CA LEU A 352 -2.26 18.59 -18.77
C LEU A 352 -3.42 18.64 -17.77
N ARG A 353 -3.13 18.36 -16.50
CA ARG A 353 -3.97 18.61 -15.33
C ARG A 353 -3.35 19.66 -14.47
N ASP A 354 -4.23 20.31 -13.75
CA ASP A 354 -3.85 21.43 -12.95
C ASP A 354 -4.41 21.30 -11.55
N THR A 355 -4.04 22.25 -10.70
CA THR A 355 -4.24 22.14 -9.27
C THR A 355 -5.21 23.20 -8.80
N MET A 356 -6.33 22.78 -8.24
CA MET A 356 -7.21 23.63 -7.45
C MET A 356 -6.89 23.50 -5.96
N SER A 357 -7.44 24.39 -5.13
CA SER A 357 -7.27 24.34 -3.68
C SER A 357 -8.59 24.15 -2.96
N PHE A 358 -8.61 23.39 -1.87
CA PHE A 358 -9.81 23.27 -1.04
C PHE A 358 -9.46 23.30 0.43
N VAL A 359 -10.42 23.69 1.25
CA VAL A 359 -10.33 23.56 2.71
C VAL A 359 -11.50 22.72 3.19
N ASN A 360 -11.17 21.73 4.01
CA ASN A 360 -12.12 21.07 4.89
C ASN A 360 -11.83 21.55 6.30
N PHE A 361 -12.86 21.89 7.05
CA PHE A 361 -12.71 22.13 8.48
C PHE A 361 -13.98 21.73 9.22
N THR A 362 -13.80 21.14 10.39
CA THR A 362 -14.91 20.89 11.30
C THR A 362 -15.01 22.03 12.30
N HIS A 363 -16.23 22.40 12.66
CA HIS A 363 -16.46 23.30 13.78
C HIS A 363 -17.91 23.27 14.25
N ASP A 364 -18.12 23.40 15.55
CA ASP A 364 -19.46 23.55 16.13
C ASP A 364 -19.84 25.03 16.22
N PHE A 365 -20.23 25.65 15.10
CA PHE A 365 -20.69 27.05 15.11
C PHE A 365 -22.19 27.14 15.37
N ASP A 366 -22.59 27.99 16.33
CA ASP A 366 -24.00 28.33 16.59
C ASP A 366 -24.48 29.55 15.78
N ALA A 367 -23.62 30.05 14.90
CA ALA A 367 -23.82 31.26 14.09
C ALA A 367 -23.22 31.08 12.69
N PRO A 368 -23.60 31.93 11.71
CA PRO A 368 -22.93 31.98 10.40
C PRO A 368 -21.40 32.07 10.51
N VAL A 369 -20.68 31.40 9.61
CA VAL A 369 -19.22 31.23 9.72
C VAL A 369 -18.52 32.38 9.04
N LYS A 370 -17.66 33.09 9.78
CA LYS A 370 -16.81 34.13 9.21
C LYS A 370 -15.49 33.54 8.73
N ILE A 371 -15.19 33.72 7.45
CA ILE A 371 -14.04 33.14 6.76
C ILE A 371 -13.16 34.28 6.27
N ARG A 372 -11.85 34.12 6.41
CA ARG A 372 -10.83 35.00 5.88
C ARG A 372 -9.98 34.22 4.88
N VAL A 373 -9.81 34.77 3.69
CA VAL A 373 -8.99 34.18 2.63
C VAL A 373 -7.97 35.20 2.18
N GLN A 374 -6.68 34.87 2.33
CA GLN A 374 -5.59 35.63 1.73
C GLN A 374 -5.14 34.92 0.45
N LYS A 375 -5.24 35.61 -0.69
CA LYS A 375 -4.59 35.17 -1.93
C LYS A 375 -3.15 35.64 -1.91
N LYS A 376 -2.18 34.72 -2.07
CA LYS A 376 -0.75 35.04 -2.01
C LYS A 376 -0.26 35.92 -3.18
N LYS A 377 -1.06 36.02 -4.25
CA LYS A 377 -0.86 36.93 -5.38
C LYS A 377 -1.91 38.03 -5.37
N SER A 378 -1.58 39.18 -5.94
CA SER A 378 -2.54 40.25 -6.14
C SER A 378 -3.70 39.81 -7.04
N PHE A 379 -4.87 40.41 -6.81
CA PHE A 379 -6.08 40.22 -7.60
C PHE A 379 -6.81 41.55 -7.80
N GLY A 380 -7.59 41.65 -8.87
CA GLY A 380 -8.45 42.78 -9.19
C GLY A 380 -9.92 42.55 -8.82
N SER A 381 -10.39 41.31 -8.81
CA SER A 381 -11.78 40.99 -8.44
C SER A 381 -11.93 39.65 -7.73
N VAL A 382 -13.02 39.48 -7.00
CA VAL A 382 -13.39 38.21 -6.36
C VAL A 382 -14.90 38.01 -6.37
N LYS A 383 -15.35 36.77 -6.58
CA LYS A 383 -16.74 36.33 -6.44
C LYS A 383 -16.82 35.11 -5.51
N ILE A 384 -17.90 35.01 -4.74
CA ILE A 384 -18.24 33.82 -3.95
C ILE A 384 -19.46 33.18 -4.61
N ARG A 385 -19.38 31.90 -4.96
CA ARG A 385 -20.48 31.18 -5.62
C ARG A 385 -20.87 29.91 -4.87
N PRO A 386 -22.14 29.45 -4.93
CA PRO A 386 -23.25 29.91 -5.78
C PRO A 386 -23.68 31.38 -5.62
N SER A 387 -23.95 32.07 -6.72
CA SER A 387 -24.36 33.49 -6.72
C SER A 387 -25.66 33.72 -5.94
N THR A 388 -26.55 32.73 -5.93
CA THR A 388 -27.85 32.77 -5.23
C THR A 388 -27.72 32.77 -3.71
N TYR A 389 -26.53 32.47 -3.16
CA TYR A 389 -26.31 32.61 -1.72
C TYR A 389 -26.18 34.07 -1.27
N GLY A 390 -26.00 35.02 -2.19
CA GLY A 390 -25.96 36.45 -1.89
C GLY A 390 -24.75 36.89 -1.08
N ILE A 391 -23.66 36.11 -1.10
CA ILE A 391 -22.46 36.38 -0.31
C ILE A 391 -21.61 37.43 -1.02
N THR A 392 -21.39 38.57 -0.35
CA THR A 392 -20.49 39.63 -0.83
C THR A 392 -19.23 39.64 0.03
N PRO A 393 -18.04 39.35 -0.54
CA PRO A 393 -16.79 39.45 0.19
C PRO A 393 -16.34 40.91 0.34
N VAL A 394 -15.65 41.20 1.43
CA VAL A 394 -15.07 42.51 1.74
C VAL A 394 -13.55 42.39 1.74
N ASN A 395 -12.85 43.29 1.05
CA ASN A 395 -11.39 43.36 1.10
C ASN A 395 -10.95 44.03 2.41
N VAL A 396 -10.06 43.37 3.16
CA VAL A 396 -9.57 43.83 4.47
C VAL A 396 -8.07 44.17 4.47
N GLY A 397 -7.43 44.26 3.30
CA GLY A 397 -5.99 44.57 3.13
C GLY A 397 -5.14 43.36 2.75
N ASP A 398 -3.90 43.58 2.29
CA ASP A 398 -2.89 42.53 2.02
C ASP A 398 -3.38 41.32 1.20
N ASN A 399 -4.09 41.57 0.09
CA ASN A 399 -4.72 40.55 -0.75
C ASN A 399 -5.64 39.60 0.04
N THR A 400 -6.29 40.13 1.08
CA THR A 400 -7.13 39.36 2.00
C THR A 400 -8.58 39.82 1.89
N ILE A 401 -9.48 38.85 1.84
CA ILE A 401 -10.92 39.07 1.87
C ILE A 401 -11.53 38.39 3.09
N GLU A 402 -12.65 38.93 3.53
CA GLU A 402 -13.52 38.31 4.51
C GLU A 402 -14.93 38.17 3.96
N PHE A 403 -15.60 37.09 4.31
CA PHE A 403 -17.03 36.94 4.05
C PHE A 403 -17.67 36.07 5.14
N THR A 404 -18.99 36.10 5.20
CA THR A 404 -19.77 35.28 6.12
C THR A 404 -20.58 34.26 5.32
N LEU A 405 -20.47 32.99 5.68
CA LEU A 405 -21.23 31.90 5.10
C LEU A 405 -22.47 31.62 5.97
N PRO A 406 -23.67 32.02 5.53
CA PRO A 406 -24.92 31.67 6.20
C PRO A 406 -25.27 30.20 5.95
N GLN A 407 -26.05 29.58 6.84
CA GLN A 407 -26.49 28.17 6.70
C GLN A 407 -25.34 27.23 6.30
N TRP A 408 -24.17 27.46 6.90
CA TRP A 408 -22.91 26.81 6.55
C TRP A 408 -23.00 25.28 6.64
N GLU A 409 -23.95 24.76 7.42
CA GLU A 409 -24.12 23.34 7.67
C GLU A 409 -24.63 22.59 6.44
N LYS A 410 -25.16 23.32 5.46
CA LYS A 410 -25.65 22.79 4.18
C LYS A 410 -25.00 23.46 2.97
N ARG A 411 -24.20 24.51 3.19
CA ARG A 411 -23.66 25.33 2.11
C ARG A 411 -22.15 25.14 1.97
N LYS A 412 -21.75 24.89 0.74
CA LYS A 412 -20.36 24.82 0.26
C LYS A 412 -20.17 25.93 -0.77
N VAL A 413 -18.99 26.55 -0.84
CA VAL A 413 -18.76 27.69 -1.75
C VAL A 413 -17.43 27.65 -2.48
N SER A 414 -17.44 28.19 -3.69
CA SER A 414 -16.27 28.49 -4.52
C SER A 414 -15.86 29.95 -4.32
N VAL A 415 -14.58 30.20 -4.06
CA VAL A 415 -13.96 31.52 -4.06
C VAL A 415 -13.18 31.68 -5.37
N GLU A 416 -13.65 32.58 -6.23
CA GLU A 416 -13.16 32.76 -7.60
C GLU A 416 -12.54 34.15 -7.72
N PHE A 417 -11.24 34.22 -7.94
CA PHE A 417 -10.51 35.48 -8.09
C PHE A 417 -10.24 35.76 -9.57
N ASP A 418 -10.42 37.01 -10.01
CA ASP A 418 -10.10 37.45 -11.38
C ASP A 418 -10.83 36.68 -12.49
N GLY A 419 -12.00 36.10 -12.17
CA GLY A 419 -12.75 35.24 -13.08
C GLY A 419 -12.15 33.85 -13.27
N ASP A 420 -11.10 33.50 -12.52
CA ASP A 420 -10.53 32.15 -12.50
C ASP A 420 -11.43 31.22 -11.71
N ARG A 421 -12.12 30.36 -12.46
CA ARG A 421 -13.00 29.32 -11.94
C ARG A 421 -12.31 27.98 -11.85
N PHE A 422 -11.29 27.77 -12.67
CA PHE A 422 -10.72 26.46 -12.85
C PHE A 422 -9.75 26.13 -11.70
N TYR A 423 -8.96 27.11 -11.25
CA TYR A 423 -8.03 27.03 -10.11
C TYR A 423 -8.60 27.67 -8.82
N ASN A 424 -9.92 27.59 -8.66
CA ASN A 424 -10.65 28.17 -7.55
C ASN A 424 -10.25 27.56 -6.19
N LEU A 425 -10.66 28.27 -5.13
CA LEU A 425 -10.60 27.75 -3.77
C LEU A 425 -12.00 27.28 -3.33
N MET A 426 -12.16 25.99 -3.04
CA MET A 426 -13.40 25.45 -2.46
C MET A 426 -13.37 25.50 -0.93
N ILE A 427 -14.43 26.02 -0.33
CA ILE A 427 -14.65 26.02 1.11
C ILE A 427 -15.73 24.99 1.45
N LEU A 428 -15.34 23.95 2.20
CA LEU A 428 -16.13 22.78 2.51
C LEU A 428 -16.25 22.63 4.03
N PRO A 429 -17.06 23.47 4.70
CA PRO A 429 -17.24 23.38 6.14
C PRO A 429 -18.01 22.11 6.49
N ASN A 430 -17.74 21.54 7.67
CA ASN A 430 -18.42 20.36 8.16
C ASN A 430 -18.75 20.48 9.66
N ARG A 431 -19.79 19.77 10.11
CA ARG A 431 -20.04 19.59 11.54
C ARG A 431 -19.02 18.58 12.10
N PRO A 432 -18.55 18.76 13.35
CA PRO A 432 -17.88 17.71 14.08
C PRO A 432 -18.74 16.44 14.04
N ASP A 433 -18.09 15.29 13.94
CA ASP A 433 -18.81 14.01 13.98
C ASP A 433 -19.30 13.76 15.41
N PRO A 434 -20.64 13.75 15.67
CA PRO A 434 -21.16 13.50 17.00
C PRO A 434 -20.88 12.06 17.47
N ASP A 435 -20.67 11.15 16.53
CA ASP A 435 -20.44 9.72 16.76
C ASP A 435 -18.97 9.35 16.52
N ARG A 436 -18.05 10.33 16.61
CA ARG A 436 -16.60 10.09 16.50
C ARG A 436 -16.19 9.01 17.51
N PRO A 437 -15.58 7.89 17.07
CA PRO A 437 -15.20 6.81 17.95
C PRO A 437 -14.02 7.21 18.84
N ASP A 438 -13.97 6.63 20.03
CA ASP A 438 -12.80 6.69 20.90
C ASP A 438 -11.68 5.80 20.31
N PRO A 439 -10.52 6.36 19.93
CA PRO A 439 -9.42 5.57 19.37
C PRO A 439 -8.91 4.47 20.30
N ASP A 440 -9.08 4.62 21.61
CA ASP A 440 -8.66 3.64 22.62
C ASP A 440 -9.74 2.56 22.86
N ASN A 441 -10.94 2.73 22.29
CA ASN A 441 -12.07 1.83 22.49
C ASN A 441 -12.97 1.74 21.23
N LEU A 442 -12.42 1.13 20.17
CA LEU A 442 -13.12 1.01 18.89
C LEU A 442 -14.24 -0.06 18.93
N PRO A 443 -15.41 0.22 18.32
CA PRO A 443 -16.46 -0.77 18.13
C PRO A 443 -15.99 -1.99 17.32
N ALA A 444 -16.58 -3.16 17.60
CA ALA A 444 -16.31 -4.37 16.84
C ALA A 444 -16.67 -4.18 15.35
N GLY A 445 -15.80 -4.65 14.45
CA GLY A 445 -16.00 -4.53 13.00
C GLY A 445 -15.65 -3.15 12.42
N MET A 446 -15.10 -2.23 13.22
CA MET A 446 -14.61 -0.94 12.75
C MET A 446 -13.16 -1.03 12.27
N LYS A 447 -12.89 -0.43 11.09
CA LYS A 447 -11.56 -0.15 10.56
C LYS A 447 -11.34 1.35 10.69
N TYR A 448 -10.43 1.74 11.57
CA TYR A 448 -10.22 3.13 11.95
C TYR A 448 -8.88 3.64 11.45
N TYR A 449 -8.87 4.82 10.84
CA TYR A 449 -7.67 5.56 10.45
C TYR A 449 -7.71 6.93 11.12
N GLY A 450 -6.82 7.14 12.11
CA GLY A 450 -6.67 8.39 12.83
C GLY A 450 -5.86 9.46 12.07
N PRO A 451 -5.64 10.65 12.67
CA PRO A 451 -4.87 11.72 12.04
C PRO A 451 -3.49 11.25 11.52
N GLY A 452 -3.08 11.70 10.33
CA GLY A 452 -1.84 11.28 9.66
C GLY A 452 -2.06 10.67 8.28
N GLU A 453 -0.98 10.34 7.59
CA GLU A 453 -1.04 9.60 6.32
C GLU A 453 -1.07 8.09 6.56
N HIS A 454 -1.87 7.36 5.78
CA HIS A 454 -1.99 5.90 5.85
C HIS A 454 -2.01 5.34 4.43
N ASN A 455 -1.28 4.26 4.14
CA ASN A 455 -1.24 3.68 2.80
C ASN A 455 -1.56 2.17 2.80
N PRO A 456 -2.80 1.77 3.13
CA PRO A 456 -3.19 0.35 3.12
C PRO A 456 -3.25 -0.28 1.71
N GLU A 457 -3.14 0.51 0.64
CA GLU A 457 -3.36 0.15 -0.78
C GLU A 457 -4.79 -0.31 -1.12
N ARG A 458 -5.37 -1.21 -0.32
CA ARG A 458 -6.72 -1.76 -0.47
C ARG A 458 -7.36 -2.04 0.89
N ILE A 459 -8.55 -1.48 1.09
CA ILE A 459 -9.46 -1.77 2.19
C ILE A 459 -10.62 -2.60 1.65
N THR A 460 -10.97 -3.71 2.31
CA THR A 460 -12.15 -4.51 1.94
C THR A 460 -13.14 -4.51 3.08
N LEU A 461 -14.38 -4.10 2.85
CA LEU A 461 -15.45 -4.09 3.86
C LEU A 461 -16.40 -5.27 3.64
N LYS A 462 -16.69 -6.00 4.72
CA LYS A 462 -17.60 -7.15 4.77
C LYS A 462 -18.87 -6.78 5.52
N GLU A 463 -19.75 -7.76 5.67
CA GLU A 463 -21.05 -7.62 6.35
C GLU A 463 -20.93 -6.89 7.69
N GLY A 464 -21.68 -5.81 7.88
CA GLY A 464 -21.73 -5.06 9.14
C GLY A 464 -20.48 -4.25 9.48
N GLU A 465 -19.44 -4.24 8.63
CA GLU A 465 -18.20 -3.52 8.91
C GLU A 465 -18.34 -2.01 8.66
N THR A 466 -17.59 -1.23 9.44
CA THR A 466 -17.48 0.23 9.28
C THR A 466 -16.05 0.63 8.96
N LEU A 467 -15.85 1.49 7.96
CA LEU A 467 -14.61 2.23 7.75
C LEU A 467 -14.78 3.64 8.32
N TYR A 468 -13.96 4.02 9.30
CA TYR A 468 -13.93 5.36 9.86
C TYR A 468 -12.62 6.05 9.50
N ILE A 469 -12.69 7.14 8.73
CA ILE A 469 -11.54 7.97 8.34
C ILE A 469 -11.62 9.30 9.10
N ASP A 470 -10.82 9.43 10.15
CA ASP A 470 -10.94 10.52 11.11
C ASP A 470 -10.48 11.87 10.54
N GLU A 471 -10.92 12.96 11.18
CA GLU A 471 -10.42 14.31 10.89
C GLU A 471 -8.89 14.35 10.96
N GLY A 472 -8.26 14.92 9.93
CA GLY A 472 -6.80 14.97 9.81
C GLY A 472 -6.14 13.70 9.26
N ALA A 473 -6.91 12.64 8.98
CA ALA A 473 -6.41 11.46 8.30
C ALA A 473 -6.40 11.65 6.77
N VAL A 474 -5.36 11.16 6.11
CA VAL A 474 -5.31 10.96 4.66
C VAL A 474 -5.00 9.49 4.38
N VAL A 475 -5.98 8.77 3.88
CA VAL A 475 -5.87 7.34 3.57
C VAL A 475 -5.68 7.16 2.08
N TYR A 476 -4.54 6.60 1.68
CA TYR A 476 -4.21 6.26 0.32
C TYR A 476 -4.58 4.82 0.01
N GLY A 477 -5.49 4.62 -0.93
CA GLY A 477 -5.90 3.28 -1.35
C GLY A 477 -7.33 3.22 -1.83
N LYS A 478 -7.76 2.04 -2.26
CA LYS A 478 -9.14 1.80 -2.71
C LYS A 478 -9.97 1.06 -1.68
N VAL A 479 -11.29 1.22 -1.74
CA VAL A 479 -12.26 0.54 -0.88
C VAL A 479 -13.13 -0.40 -1.71
N ALA A 480 -13.14 -1.68 -1.34
CA ALA A 480 -14.00 -2.70 -1.94
C ALA A 480 -15.06 -3.15 -0.92
N VAL A 481 -16.33 -2.87 -1.18
CA VAL A 481 -17.46 -3.26 -0.33
C VAL A 481 -18.06 -4.55 -0.85
N SER A 482 -17.93 -5.60 -0.05
CA SER A 482 -18.36 -6.97 -0.37
C SER A 482 -19.52 -7.46 0.52
N GLY A 483 -19.89 -6.70 1.55
CA GLY A 483 -20.98 -6.99 2.50
C GLY A 483 -22.20 -6.09 2.33
N SER A 484 -23.29 -6.42 3.03
CA SER A 484 -24.41 -5.52 3.34
C SER A 484 -24.19 -4.85 4.71
N HIS A 485 -25.01 -3.84 5.03
CA HIS A 485 -24.92 -3.09 6.30
C HIS A 485 -23.53 -2.46 6.53
N VAL A 486 -22.94 -1.90 5.47
CA VAL A 486 -21.60 -1.32 5.50
C VAL A 486 -21.67 0.19 5.61
N THR A 487 -20.81 0.75 6.46
CA THR A 487 -20.67 2.20 6.63
C THR A 487 -19.25 2.67 6.29
N ILE A 488 -19.12 3.76 5.55
CA ILE A 488 -17.88 4.52 5.37
C ILE A 488 -18.12 5.92 5.91
N THR A 489 -17.44 6.35 6.97
CA THR A 489 -17.74 7.64 7.60
C THR A 489 -16.51 8.32 8.20
N GLY A 490 -16.71 9.51 8.78
CA GLY A 490 -15.67 10.36 9.37
C GLY A 490 -15.52 11.70 8.64
N ARG A 491 -14.37 12.36 8.82
CA ARG A 491 -14.10 13.72 8.31
C ARG A 491 -12.73 13.86 7.64
N GLY A 492 -12.05 12.74 7.41
CA GLY A 492 -10.77 12.70 6.73
C GLY A 492 -10.89 12.55 5.21
N ILE A 493 -9.75 12.24 4.58
CA ILE A 493 -9.58 12.18 3.13
C ILE A 493 -9.27 10.75 2.71
N LEU A 494 -10.02 10.22 1.73
CA LEU A 494 -9.64 9.04 0.95
C LEU A 494 -9.01 9.51 -0.38
N SER A 495 -7.81 9.05 -0.70
CA SER A 495 -7.06 9.49 -1.86
C SER A 495 -6.59 8.32 -2.73
N GLY A 496 -6.80 8.42 -4.04
CA GLY A 496 -6.22 7.51 -5.03
C GLY A 496 -4.82 7.90 -5.50
N ALA A 497 -4.19 8.95 -4.94
CA ALA A 497 -2.93 9.51 -5.45
C ALA A 497 -1.74 8.53 -5.51
N LYS A 498 -1.70 7.53 -4.61
CA LYS A 498 -0.66 6.47 -4.61
C LYS A 498 -1.06 5.25 -5.45
N LEU A 499 -2.24 5.25 -6.07
CA LEU A 499 -2.69 4.21 -6.99
C LEU A 499 -2.30 4.55 -8.44
N ALA A 500 -2.06 3.49 -9.22
CA ALA A 500 -1.70 3.65 -10.62
C ALA A 500 -2.87 4.23 -11.44
N HIS A 501 -2.71 5.47 -11.88
CA HIS A 501 -3.53 6.07 -12.92
C HIS A 501 -3.02 5.54 -14.27
N THR A 502 -3.86 4.77 -14.96
CA THR A 502 -3.49 4.09 -16.21
C THR A 502 -4.67 4.09 -17.17
N GLY A 503 -4.40 3.93 -18.47
CA GLY A 503 -5.45 3.88 -19.47
C GLY A 503 -4.93 3.88 -20.91
N GLY A 504 -5.87 3.73 -21.85
CA GLY A 504 -5.66 3.91 -23.28
C GLY A 504 -6.51 5.07 -23.79
N THR A 505 -7.59 4.77 -24.52
CA THR A 505 -8.65 5.76 -24.80
C THR A 505 -9.49 6.07 -23.55
N TYR A 506 -9.49 5.16 -22.58
CA TYR A 506 -10.23 5.26 -21.32
C TYR A 506 -9.30 4.86 -20.15
N ALA A 507 -9.59 5.37 -18.96
CA ALA A 507 -9.00 4.99 -17.69
C ALA A 507 -9.28 3.51 -17.38
N HIS A 508 -8.22 2.83 -16.93
CA HIS A 508 -8.21 1.41 -16.58
C HIS A 508 -7.60 1.19 -15.18
N GLY A 509 -7.43 2.26 -14.39
CA GLY A 509 -7.02 2.17 -13.00
C GLY A 509 -8.10 1.54 -12.11
N ALA A 510 -7.82 1.48 -10.81
CA ALA A 510 -8.77 0.95 -9.85
C ALA A 510 -10.02 1.86 -9.70
N LEU A 511 -11.20 1.27 -9.59
CA LEU A 511 -12.34 1.96 -8.99
C LEU A 511 -12.00 2.31 -7.54
N LEU A 512 -12.18 3.58 -7.15
CA LEU A 512 -11.69 4.03 -5.84
C LEU A 512 -12.59 3.52 -4.70
N ILE A 513 -13.91 3.58 -4.87
CA ILE A 513 -14.88 2.94 -3.99
C ILE A 513 -15.82 2.10 -4.86
N GLU A 514 -15.73 0.78 -4.74
CA GLU A 514 -16.59 -0.15 -5.47
C GLU A 514 -17.43 -0.97 -4.50
N THR A 515 -18.75 -0.95 -4.67
CA THR A 515 -19.65 -1.84 -3.93
C THR A 515 -20.13 -2.99 -4.80
N ASN A 516 -20.29 -4.17 -4.20
CA ASN A 516 -20.87 -5.34 -4.85
C ASN A 516 -20.21 -5.66 -6.20
N ALA A 517 -18.88 -5.79 -6.22
CA ALA A 517 -18.07 -6.15 -7.40
C ALA A 517 -18.63 -7.34 -8.19
N ASN A 518 -19.27 -8.28 -7.49
CA ASN A 518 -19.85 -9.50 -8.05
C ASN A 518 -21.32 -9.36 -8.51
N ARG A 519 -21.92 -8.16 -8.38
CA ARG A 519 -23.25 -7.81 -8.88
C ARG A 519 -24.38 -8.70 -8.32
N LEU A 520 -24.24 -9.17 -7.08
CA LEU A 520 -25.20 -10.07 -6.42
C LEU A 520 -26.53 -9.34 -6.15
N SER A 521 -27.66 -10.06 -6.27
CA SER A 521 -29.02 -9.50 -6.20
C SER A 521 -29.58 -9.24 -4.79
N ASN A 522 -28.79 -9.50 -3.75
CA ASN A 522 -29.22 -9.42 -2.35
C ASN A 522 -28.27 -8.56 -1.50
N ARG A 523 -27.80 -7.44 -2.05
CA ARG A 523 -27.01 -6.45 -1.31
C ARG A 523 -27.87 -5.26 -0.92
N GLY A 524 -27.60 -4.72 0.26
CA GLY A 524 -28.25 -3.49 0.68
C GLY A 524 -27.64 -2.85 1.92
N TYR A 525 -28.20 -1.69 2.28
CA TYR A 525 -27.80 -0.90 3.44
C TYR A 525 -26.33 -0.48 3.36
N PHE A 526 -25.98 0.27 2.32
CA PHE A 526 -24.67 0.90 2.19
C PHE A 526 -24.77 2.39 2.54
N THR A 527 -23.98 2.83 3.51
CA THR A 527 -23.89 4.24 3.89
C THR A 527 -22.48 4.76 3.69
N ILE A 528 -22.36 5.93 3.07
CA ILE A 528 -21.11 6.71 3.06
C ILE A 528 -21.40 8.15 3.45
N SER A 529 -20.66 8.69 4.42
CA SER A 529 -20.90 10.05 4.90
C SER A 529 -19.67 10.84 5.32
N GLY A 530 -19.71 12.16 5.11
CA GLY A 530 -18.79 13.14 5.71
C GLY A 530 -17.35 13.20 5.19
N ILE A 531 -16.87 12.15 4.50
CA ILE A 531 -15.49 12.08 3.99
C ILE A 531 -15.29 12.91 2.71
N THR A 532 -14.03 13.27 2.46
CA THR A 532 -13.60 13.81 1.15
C THR A 532 -12.84 12.76 0.37
N VAL A 533 -13.17 12.61 -0.90
CA VAL A 533 -12.60 11.63 -1.83
C VAL A 533 -11.89 12.37 -2.96
N VAL A 534 -10.61 12.08 -3.16
CA VAL A 534 -9.78 12.79 -4.14
C VAL A 534 -8.97 11.84 -5.01
N ASP A 535 -8.63 12.32 -6.21
CA ASP A 535 -7.60 11.71 -7.06
C ASP A 535 -7.87 10.23 -7.43
N SER A 536 -9.12 9.93 -7.80
CA SER A 536 -9.52 8.58 -8.24
C SER A 536 -8.83 8.17 -9.54
N PRO A 537 -8.27 6.94 -9.65
CA PRO A 537 -7.64 6.45 -10.88
C PRO A 537 -8.63 5.85 -11.89
N ASN A 538 -9.93 5.87 -11.59
CA ASN A 538 -11.04 5.48 -12.46
C ASN A 538 -12.36 6.12 -11.95
N TRP A 539 -13.53 5.53 -12.20
CA TRP A 539 -14.78 5.95 -11.54
C TRP A 539 -14.61 5.95 -10.02
N THR A 540 -15.19 6.96 -9.38
CA THR A 540 -14.89 7.30 -7.98
C THR A 540 -15.71 6.45 -7.01
N LEU A 541 -17.03 6.53 -7.10
CA LEU A 541 -17.97 5.78 -6.26
C LEU A 541 -18.95 5.02 -7.15
N SER A 542 -18.74 3.72 -7.29
CA SER A 542 -19.60 2.86 -8.09
C SER A 542 -20.42 1.92 -7.21
N VAL A 543 -21.75 2.10 -7.27
CA VAL A 543 -22.72 1.31 -6.53
C VAL A 543 -23.48 0.39 -7.47
N TYR A 544 -23.38 -0.92 -7.24
CA TYR A 544 -23.96 -1.92 -8.14
C TYR A 544 -24.97 -2.80 -7.42
N ASN A 545 -26.16 -2.99 -8.02
CA ASN A 545 -27.18 -3.94 -7.59
C ASN A 545 -27.38 -3.99 -6.06
N THR A 546 -27.59 -2.81 -5.47
CA THR A 546 -27.66 -2.61 -4.02
C THR A 546 -28.93 -1.83 -3.69
N ASP A 547 -29.63 -2.25 -2.64
CA ASP A 547 -30.85 -1.64 -2.13
C ASP A 547 -30.58 -0.79 -0.87
N HIS A 548 -31.35 0.26 -0.61
CA HIS A 548 -31.18 1.14 0.57
C HIS A 548 -29.76 1.75 0.67
N VAL A 549 -29.48 2.76 -0.16
CA VAL A 549 -28.16 3.44 -0.23
C VAL A 549 -28.27 4.87 0.30
N MET A 550 -27.36 5.25 1.21
CA MET A 550 -27.23 6.62 1.70
C MET A 550 -25.85 7.19 1.38
N ILE A 551 -25.80 8.29 0.64
CA ILE A 551 -24.60 9.05 0.34
C ILE A 551 -24.83 10.48 0.85
N ASP A 552 -24.16 10.84 1.94
CA ASP A 552 -24.49 12.05 2.70
C ASP A 552 -23.25 12.91 2.98
N ASN A 553 -23.27 14.17 2.54
CA ASN A 553 -22.24 15.15 2.87
C ASN A 553 -20.81 14.69 2.53
N ILE A 554 -20.64 14.00 1.39
CA ILE A 554 -19.31 13.69 0.85
C ILE A 554 -18.84 14.77 -0.12
N ASN A 555 -17.53 14.90 -0.27
CA ASN A 555 -16.93 15.73 -1.31
C ASN A 555 -16.13 14.86 -2.27
N ILE A 556 -16.32 15.00 -3.58
CA ILE A 556 -15.55 14.30 -4.61
C ILE A 556 -14.80 15.33 -5.46
N LEU A 557 -13.48 15.18 -5.57
CA LEU A 557 -12.59 16.05 -6.36
C LEU A 557 -11.65 15.17 -7.19
N CYS A 558 -12.06 14.83 -8.41
CA CYS A 558 -11.30 13.93 -9.29
C CYS A 558 -11.17 14.52 -10.70
N TRP A 559 -10.13 14.11 -11.43
CA TRP A 559 -9.76 14.72 -12.71
C TRP A 559 -9.62 13.72 -13.85
N ILE A 560 -9.55 12.42 -13.57
CA ILE A 560 -9.17 11.44 -14.57
C ILE A 560 -10.19 11.37 -15.70
N LEU A 561 -9.74 11.23 -16.94
CA LEU A 561 -10.62 11.05 -18.09
C LEU A 561 -11.55 9.85 -17.85
N ASN A 562 -12.82 9.97 -18.25
CA ASN A 562 -13.91 9.04 -17.92
C ASN A 562 -14.03 8.68 -16.43
N GLY A 563 -13.49 9.49 -15.52
CA GLY A 563 -13.65 9.33 -14.09
C GLY A 563 -14.95 9.95 -13.62
N ASP A 564 -16.01 9.14 -13.60
CA ASP A 564 -17.32 9.49 -13.06
C ASP A 564 -17.23 9.70 -11.52
N GLY A 565 -18.15 10.50 -11.00
CA GLY A 565 -18.30 10.75 -9.56
C GLY A 565 -19.05 9.62 -8.88
N ILE A 566 -20.39 9.71 -8.89
CA ILE A 566 -21.29 8.74 -8.27
C ILE A 566 -22.09 8.01 -9.35
N ASP A 567 -21.86 6.70 -9.47
CA ASP A 567 -22.61 5.81 -10.35
C ASP A 567 -23.56 4.92 -9.54
N LEU A 568 -24.87 5.06 -9.78
CA LEU A 568 -25.88 4.14 -9.27
C LEU A 568 -26.34 3.21 -10.39
N CYS A 569 -25.85 1.97 -10.38
CA CYS A 569 -26.11 0.95 -11.40
C CYS A 569 -27.03 -0.15 -10.86
N SER A 570 -28.27 -0.19 -11.34
CA SER A 570 -29.36 -1.05 -10.81
C SER A 570 -29.58 -0.93 -9.30
N VAL A 571 -29.68 0.30 -8.82
CA VAL A 571 -29.88 0.59 -7.40
C VAL A 571 -31.36 0.85 -7.12
N THR A 572 -31.87 0.34 -6.01
CA THR A 572 -33.22 0.66 -5.51
C THR A 572 -33.09 1.41 -4.19
N ASP A 573 -33.95 2.41 -3.98
CA ASP A 573 -34.01 3.22 -2.76
C ASP A 573 -32.65 3.84 -2.38
N ALA A 574 -32.28 4.93 -3.05
CA ALA A 574 -31.05 5.65 -2.73
C ALA A 574 -31.28 7.13 -2.49
N THR A 575 -30.51 7.68 -1.55
CA THR A 575 -30.45 9.13 -1.30
C THR A 575 -29.01 9.63 -1.45
N ILE A 576 -28.82 10.65 -2.28
CA ILE A 576 -27.57 11.41 -2.42
C ILE A 576 -27.84 12.84 -1.97
N GLN A 577 -27.20 13.29 -0.90
CA GLN A 577 -27.49 14.60 -0.33
C GLN A 577 -26.30 15.38 0.21
N ASP A 578 -26.44 16.71 0.20
CA ASP A 578 -25.51 17.66 0.80
C ASP A 578 -24.06 17.49 0.29
N CYS A 579 -23.84 16.93 -0.90
CA CYS A 579 -22.52 16.64 -1.46
C CYS A 579 -21.95 17.81 -2.29
N PHE A 580 -20.63 17.84 -2.45
CA PHE A 580 -19.97 18.60 -3.52
C PHE A 580 -19.21 17.66 -4.44
N ILE A 581 -19.44 17.75 -5.75
CA ILE A 581 -18.85 16.81 -6.72
C ILE A 581 -18.24 17.61 -7.85
N ARG A 582 -16.94 17.41 -8.05
CA ARG A 582 -16.17 17.89 -9.19
C ARG A 582 -15.43 16.74 -9.85
N THR A 583 -15.80 16.44 -11.08
CA THR A 583 -15.24 15.32 -11.85
C THR A 583 -15.01 15.69 -13.30
N TYR A 584 -14.14 14.92 -13.96
CA TYR A 584 -13.99 15.01 -15.41
C TYR A 584 -15.28 14.61 -16.12
N ASP A 585 -15.76 13.42 -15.79
CA ASP A 585 -16.93 12.81 -16.42
C ASP A 585 -18.18 13.07 -15.57
N ASP A 586 -19.24 12.30 -15.80
CA ASP A 586 -20.53 12.43 -15.14
C ASP A 586 -20.40 12.56 -13.60
N CYS A 587 -20.86 13.68 -13.02
CA CYS A 587 -20.74 13.88 -11.56
C CYS A 587 -21.66 12.95 -10.77
N ILE A 588 -22.93 12.84 -11.20
CA ILE A 588 -23.89 11.87 -10.68
C ILE A 588 -24.60 11.23 -11.87
N THR A 589 -24.66 9.91 -11.91
CA THR A 589 -25.31 9.17 -12.99
C THR A 589 -26.14 7.99 -12.46
N LEU A 590 -27.35 7.85 -12.99
CA LEU A 590 -28.23 6.72 -12.76
C LEU A 590 -28.20 5.84 -14.01
N LYS A 591 -27.74 4.59 -13.88
CA LYS A 591 -27.52 3.70 -15.03
C LYS A 591 -28.26 2.38 -14.88
N VAL A 592 -28.61 1.81 -16.02
CA VAL A 592 -28.84 0.36 -16.20
C VAL A 592 -27.92 -0.08 -17.33
N ASN A 593 -26.90 -0.87 -17.01
CA ASN A 593 -25.80 -1.16 -17.94
C ASN A 593 -25.47 -2.65 -18.03
N SER A 594 -24.56 -3.02 -18.94
CA SER A 594 -24.17 -4.43 -19.16
C SER A 594 -23.57 -5.11 -17.92
N LEU A 595 -23.12 -4.31 -16.94
CA LEU A 595 -22.58 -4.79 -15.68
C LEU A 595 -23.68 -5.04 -14.63
N SER A 596 -24.88 -4.49 -14.82
CA SER A 596 -25.99 -4.57 -13.87
C SER A 596 -27.33 -4.40 -14.60
N VAL A 597 -28.10 -5.50 -14.71
CA VAL A 597 -29.22 -5.65 -15.67
C VAL A 597 -30.61 -5.47 -15.05
N THR A 598 -30.71 -5.07 -13.80
CA THR A 598 -31.97 -4.76 -13.11
C THR A 598 -32.26 -3.25 -13.12
N ALA A 599 -33.48 -2.85 -12.79
CA ALA A 599 -33.89 -1.45 -12.83
C ALA A 599 -33.14 -0.60 -11.79
N THR A 600 -32.95 0.68 -12.09
CA THR A 600 -32.56 1.71 -11.12
C THR A 600 -33.79 2.55 -10.79
N ARG A 601 -34.23 2.60 -9.54
CA ARG A 601 -35.47 3.28 -9.18
C ARG A 601 -35.52 3.79 -7.75
N ASP A 602 -36.50 4.65 -7.47
CA ASP A 602 -36.74 5.21 -6.13
C ASP A 602 -35.54 6.03 -5.62
N ILE A 603 -35.00 6.91 -6.47
CA ILE A 603 -33.78 7.67 -6.19
C ILE A 603 -34.09 9.12 -5.82
N ARG A 604 -33.43 9.63 -4.77
CA ARG A 604 -33.54 11.02 -4.30
C ARG A 604 -32.16 11.68 -4.32
N ILE A 605 -32.01 12.75 -5.08
CA ILE A 605 -30.78 13.54 -5.17
C ILE A 605 -31.11 14.95 -4.70
N ARG A 606 -30.54 15.42 -3.58
CA ARG A 606 -30.94 16.71 -2.99
C ARG A 606 -29.80 17.54 -2.42
N ASN A 607 -29.90 18.87 -2.49
CA ASN A 607 -28.92 19.80 -1.88
C ASN A 607 -27.46 19.60 -2.34
N ASN A 608 -27.24 19.15 -3.58
CA ASN A 608 -25.88 18.88 -4.07
C ASN A 608 -25.34 20.07 -4.87
N LEU A 609 -24.03 20.32 -4.73
CA LEU A 609 -23.27 21.30 -5.51
C LEU A 609 -22.43 20.57 -6.57
N ILE A 610 -22.66 20.87 -7.85
CA ILE A 610 -22.12 20.10 -8.97
C ILE A 610 -21.19 20.95 -9.84
N TRP A 611 -20.01 20.41 -10.16
CA TRP A 611 -19.01 21.03 -11.03
C TRP A 611 -18.48 20.02 -12.04
N ALA A 612 -19.01 20.01 -13.26
CA ALA A 612 -18.56 19.08 -14.29
C ALA A 612 -17.42 19.72 -15.09
N ASP A 613 -16.21 19.14 -15.04
CA ASP A 613 -15.07 19.65 -15.81
C ASP A 613 -15.20 19.30 -17.31
N TYR A 614 -15.93 18.24 -17.69
CA TYR A 614 -16.13 17.89 -19.11
C TYR A 614 -17.46 17.22 -19.52
N ALA A 615 -17.90 16.11 -18.92
CA ALA A 615 -19.00 15.33 -19.51
C ALA A 615 -20.41 15.82 -19.16
N ARG A 616 -20.96 15.49 -17.98
CA ARG A 616 -22.27 15.97 -17.53
C ARG A 616 -22.29 16.21 -16.03
N GLY A 617 -23.21 17.05 -15.58
CA GLY A 617 -23.45 17.28 -14.15
C GLY A 617 -24.25 16.14 -13.53
N ILE A 618 -25.58 16.23 -13.59
CA ILE A 618 -26.48 15.15 -13.13
C ILE A 618 -27.14 14.50 -14.34
N VAL A 619 -27.04 13.17 -14.42
CA VAL A 619 -27.49 12.38 -15.57
C VAL A 619 -28.47 11.30 -15.15
N ILE A 620 -29.60 11.25 -15.81
CA ILE A 620 -30.51 10.11 -15.79
C ILE A 620 -30.25 9.32 -17.07
N GLY A 621 -29.63 8.15 -16.91
CA GLY A 621 -28.82 7.50 -17.93
C GLY A 621 -27.33 7.89 -17.77
N PRO A 622 -26.50 7.74 -18.81
CA PRO A 622 -26.93 7.66 -20.20
C PRO A 622 -27.23 6.21 -20.65
N GLU A 623 -26.59 5.21 -20.05
CA GLU A 623 -26.98 3.81 -20.19
C GLU A 623 -28.31 3.53 -19.48
N SER A 624 -29.30 3.12 -20.26
CA SER A 624 -30.63 2.74 -19.79
C SER A 624 -31.10 1.52 -20.56
N GLY A 625 -30.64 0.35 -20.15
CA GLY A 625 -31.01 -0.94 -20.72
C GLY A 625 -29.83 -1.68 -21.34
N THR A 626 -30.06 -2.95 -21.65
CA THR A 626 -29.06 -3.89 -22.19
C THR A 626 -29.73 -4.87 -23.16
N ASN A 627 -29.48 -6.17 -23.03
CA ASN A 627 -30.35 -7.22 -23.55
C ASN A 627 -31.68 -7.35 -22.76
N THR A 628 -31.86 -6.60 -21.66
CA THR A 628 -33.12 -6.50 -20.92
C THR A 628 -33.82 -5.16 -21.18
N ARG A 629 -35.09 -5.06 -20.79
CA ARG A 629 -35.89 -3.81 -20.81
C ARG A 629 -35.88 -3.08 -19.46
N ALA A 630 -34.94 -3.40 -18.57
CA ALA A 630 -34.83 -2.71 -17.30
C ALA A 630 -34.56 -1.21 -17.52
N GLY A 631 -35.37 -0.37 -16.87
CA GLY A 631 -35.39 1.07 -17.04
C GLY A 631 -34.93 1.83 -15.81
N ILE A 632 -35.07 3.15 -15.88
CA ILE A 632 -34.82 4.06 -14.76
C ILE A 632 -36.13 4.74 -14.40
N SER A 633 -36.59 4.65 -13.15
CA SER A 633 -37.89 5.21 -12.78
C SER A 633 -37.95 5.83 -11.40
N ASP A 634 -38.93 6.73 -11.21
CA ASP A 634 -39.33 7.22 -9.88
C ASP A 634 -38.18 7.94 -9.15
N CYS A 635 -37.54 8.87 -9.87
CA CYS A 635 -36.40 9.63 -9.37
C CYS A 635 -36.76 11.11 -9.16
N THR A 636 -36.31 11.69 -8.05
CA THR A 636 -36.44 13.12 -7.75
C THR A 636 -35.07 13.75 -7.54
N ILE A 637 -34.82 14.86 -8.23
CA ILE A 637 -33.61 15.68 -8.15
C ILE A 637 -34.06 17.06 -7.69
N GLU A 638 -33.64 17.50 -6.52
CA GLU A 638 -34.14 18.74 -5.91
C GLU A 638 -33.10 19.60 -5.22
N ASP A 639 -33.32 20.91 -5.18
CA ASP A 639 -32.52 21.86 -4.39
C ASP A 639 -31.00 21.83 -4.71
N CYS A 640 -30.63 21.38 -5.91
CA CYS A 640 -29.24 21.29 -6.37
C CYS A 640 -28.78 22.59 -7.05
N VAL A 641 -27.46 22.82 -7.06
CA VAL A 641 -26.84 23.91 -7.83
C VAL A 641 -25.78 23.36 -8.77
N ILE A 642 -25.92 23.66 -10.07
CA ILE A 642 -24.91 23.37 -11.08
C ILE A 642 -24.03 24.60 -11.28
N MET A 643 -22.75 24.47 -10.95
CA MET A 643 -21.79 25.57 -10.91
C MET A 643 -21.02 25.74 -12.21
N GLU A 644 -20.58 24.65 -12.80
CA GLU A 644 -19.71 24.76 -13.97
C GLU A 644 -19.91 23.57 -14.89
N TYR A 645 -19.79 23.87 -16.18
CA TYR A 645 -19.86 22.90 -17.26
C TYR A 645 -19.25 23.52 -18.53
N PRO A 646 -17.98 23.23 -18.86
CA PRO A 646 -17.26 24.00 -19.88
C PRO A 646 -17.04 23.28 -21.22
N THR A 647 -17.76 22.19 -21.51
CA THR A 647 -17.41 21.28 -22.62
C THR A 647 -17.63 21.82 -24.03
N ASN A 648 -16.98 21.14 -24.99
CA ASN A 648 -17.10 21.36 -26.43
C ASN A 648 -17.80 20.19 -27.17
N LEU A 649 -18.50 19.28 -26.49
CA LEU A 649 -19.14 18.07 -27.07
C LEU A 649 -20.24 18.34 -28.13
N LEU A 650 -20.26 19.49 -28.77
CA LEU A 650 -20.99 19.74 -30.01
C LEU A 650 -20.23 19.15 -31.22
N GLU A 651 -20.34 17.85 -31.46
CA GLU A 651 -20.22 17.36 -32.84
C GLU A 651 -21.60 17.31 -33.46
N THR A 652 -22.08 18.46 -33.94
CA THR A 652 -23.26 18.51 -34.83
C THR A 652 -22.79 18.23 -36.25
N SER A 653 -23.02 17.04 -36.77
CA SER A 653 -23.05 16.80 -38.21
C SER A 653 -24.39 16.19 -38.60
N SER A 654 -24.81 16.38 -39.86
CA SER A 654 -26.07 15.86 -40.42
C SER A 654 -26.22 14.33 -40.35
N SER A 655 -25.20 13.60 -39.87
CA SER A 655 -25.19 12.15 -39.67
C SER A 655 -24.79 11.70 -38.26
N LYS A 656 -24.39 12.62 -37.37
CA LYS A 656 -24.03 12.34 -35.96
C LYS A 656 -24.45 13.51 -35.10
N LEU A 657 -25.48 13.31 -34.26
CA LEU A 657 -25.89 14.23 -33.19
C LEU A 657 -25.60 13.53 -31.86
N ASN A 658 -24.35 13.58 -31.39
CA ASN A 658 -24.05 13.21 -30.01
C ASN A 658 -24.03 14.51 -29.20
N CYS A 659 -25.15 14.85 -28.56
CA CYS A 659 -25.37 16.14 -27.89
C CYS A 659 -25.89 15.97 -26.47
N ASP A 660 -25.64 14.82 -25.86
CA ASP A 660 -26.18 14.43 -24.56
C ASP A 660 -25.46 15.05 -23.35
N GLY A 661 -24.39 15.82 -23.58
CA GLY A 661 -23.69 16.59 -22.57
C GLY A 661 -24.45 17.83 -22.09
N ALA A 662 -24.72 17.95 -20.78
CA ALA A 662 -25.26 19.14 -20.12
C ALA A 662 -25.03 19.14 -18.60
N GLY A 663 -25.28 20.30 -17.97
CA GLY A 663 -25.36 20.41 -16.51
C GLY A 663 -26.44 19.50 -15.91
N LEU A 664 -27.62 19.46 -16.53
CA LEU A 664 -28.66 18.47 -16.28
C LEU A 664 -28.97 17.69 -17.56
N SER A 665 -28.90 16.37 -17.52
CA SER A 665 -29.11 15.54 -18.69
C SER A 665 -30.06 14.37 -18.41
N VAL A 666 -30.96 14.11 -19.35
CA VAL A 666 -31.65 12.82 -19.50
C VAL A 666 -31.18 12.24 -20.83
N SER A 667 -30.39 11.18 -20.77
CA SER A 667 -29.79 10.55 -21.95
C SER A 667 -30.20 9.08 -22.01
N GLN A 668 -30.66 8.62 -23.17
CA GLN A 668 -31.14 7.24 -23.33
C GLN A 668 -30.42 6.52 -24.47
N TYR A 669 -29.54 5.59 -24.10
CA TYR A 669 -29.02 4.56 -25.00
C TYR A 669 -28.78 3.24 -24.26
N PRO A 670 -28.75 2.09 -24.97
CA PRO A 670 -28.49 0.82 -24.32
C PRO A 670 -26.99 0.57 -24.14
N SER A 671 -26.62 -0.04 -23.01
CA SER A 671 -25.28 -0.57 -22.77
C SER A 671 -25.11 -1.90 -23.50
N GLY A 672 -24.94 -1.81 -24.83
CA GLY A 672 -24.90 -2.95 -25.74
C GLY A 672 -26.31 -3.39 -26.22
N GLY A 673 -26.38 -3.97 -27.41
CA GLY A 673 -27.66 -4.31 -28.07
C GLY A 673 -28.35 -3.11 -28.72
N ALA A 674 -29.65 -3.26 -29.00
CA ALA A 674 -30.48 -2.25 -29.68
C ALA A 674 -31.75 -1.85 -28.89
N THR A 675 -31.90 -2.33 -27.65
CA THR A 675 -33.11 -2.15 -26.84
C THR A 675 -32.81 -1.29 -25.63
N SER A 676 -33.42 -0.10 -25.57
CA SER A 676 -33.36 0.75 -24.38
C SER A 676 -34.51 0.40 -23.43
N GLY A 677 -34.24 0.44 -22.13
CA GLY A 677 -35.25 0.48 -21.09
C GLY A 677 -35.89 1.86 -21.00
N THR A 678 -37.14 1.90 -20.55
CA THR A 678 -37.89 3.15 -20.36
C THR A 678 -37.24 4.01 -19.27
N ILE A 679 -37.17 5.33 -19.48
CA ILE A 679 -36.89 6.31 -18.43
C ILE A 679 -38.21 7.00 -18.09
N GLU A 680 -38.72 6.85 -16.87
CA GLU A 680 -40.01 7.43 -16.51
C GLU A 680 -40.14 7.99 -15.10
N ASN A 681 -41.12 8.89 -14.90
CA ASN A 681 -41.44 9.49 -13.61
C ASN A 681 -40.23 10.18 -12.95
N ILE A 682 -39.61 11.09 -13.70
CA ILE A 682 -38.43 11.83 -13.27
C ILE A 682 -38.84 13.26 -12.95
N THR A 683 -38.49 13.75 -11.75
CA THR A 683 -38.76 15.14 -11.36
C THR A 683 -37.45 15.87 -11.05
N PHE A 684 -37.21 16.97 -11.74
CA PHE A 684 -36.20 17.96 -11.38
C PHE A 684 -36.92 19.17 -10.78
N GLN A 685 -36.57 19.59 -9.56
CA GLN A 685 -37.22 20.74 -8.93
C GLN A 685 -36.29 21.66 -8.14
N ASN A 686 -36.54 22.96 -8.15
CA ASN A 686 -35.78 23.96 -7.37
C ASN A 686 -34.26 23.95 -7.67
N ILE A 687 -33.88 23.78 -8.93
CA ILE A 687 -32.47 23.71 -9.32
C ILE A 687 -32.02 25.06 -9.86
N VAL A 688 -30.81 25.47 -9.46
CA VAL A 688 -30.13 26.64 -10.02
C VAL A 688 -28.97 26.18 -10.89
N ILE A 689 -28.93 26.62 -12.15
CA ILE A 689 -27.76 26.52 -13.01
C ILE A 689 -27.09 27.89 -12.97
N ASP A 690 -26.07 28.03 -12.13
CA ASP A 690 -25.48 29.33 -11.79
C ASP A 690 -24.36 29.64 -12.78
N ASN A 691 -24.62 30.43 -13.82
CA ASN A 691 -23.59 31.11 -14.59
C ASN A 691 -22.48 30.19 -15.15
N ILE A 692 -22.81 29.03 -15.69
CA ILE A 692 -21.84 28.12 -16.32
C ILE A 692 -21.04 28.76 -17.46
N SER A 693 -19.99 28.09 -17.92
CA SER A 693 -19.09 28.52 -18.98
C SER A 693 -19.82 28.78 -20.30
N GLN A 694 -19.23 29.62 -21.15
CA GLN A 694 -19.81 30.06 -22.43
C GLN A 694 -20.11 28.89 -23.38
N LYS A 695 -19.34 27.82 -23.30
CA LYS A 695 -19.57 26.63 -24.13
C LYS A 695 -20.45 25.59 -23.43
N GLY A 696 -20.77 25.82 -22.16
CA GLY A 696 -21.66 24.98 -21.38
C GLY A 696 -23.10 25.02 -21.88
N ARG A 697 -23.76 23.88 -21.78
CA ARG A 697 -25.20 23.74 -21.97
C ARG A 697 -25.90 23.48 -20.63
N PRO A 698 -26.96 24.23 -20.29
CA PRO A 698 -27.67 24.03 -19.03
C PRO A 698 -28.40 22.68 -18.98
N MET A 699 -29.26 22.38 -19.95
CA MET A 699 -30.15 21.21 -19.92
C MET A 699 -30.22 20.50 -21.27
N VAL A 700 -30.26 19.15 -21.23
CA VAL A 700 -30.52 18.30 -22.40
C VAL A 700 -31.45 17.15 -22.07
N ILE A 701 -32.33 16.83 -23.03
CA ILE A 701 -32.91 15.50 -23.17
C ILE A 701 -32.46 14.92 -24.51
N TRP A 702 -31.87 13.74 -24.51
CA TRP A 702 -31.33 13.12 -25.72
C TRP A 702 -31.64 11.62 -25.77
N GLN A 703 -32.02 11.13 -26.94
CA GLN A 703 -32.21 9.70 -27.20
C GLN A 703 -31.35 9.28 -28.38
N LYS A 704 -30.74 8.08 -28.33
CA LYS A 704 -30.01 7.53 -29.47
C LYS A 704 -30.97 7.19 -30.62
N ALA A 705 -30.56 7.44 -31.87
CA ALA A 705 -31.35 7.07 -33.04
C ALA A 705 -31.51 5.54 -33.17
N ASN A 706 -32.57 5.11 -33.87
CA ASN A 706 -32.80 3.71 -34.27
C ASN A 706 -32.77 2.71 -33.10
N GLN A 707 -33.41 3.05 -31.98
CA GLN A 707 -33.52 2.16 -30.82
C GLN A 707 -34.89 1.50 -30.78
N ASP A 708 -34.91 0.23 -30.40
CA ASP A 708 -36.14 -0.50 -30.12
C ASP A 708 -36.63 -0.14 -28.70
N HIS A 709 -37.90 0.23 -28.56
CA HIS A 709 -38.55 0.58 -27.29
C HIS A 709 -37.94 1.75 -26.48
N ALA A 710 -37.17 2.64 -27.11
CA ALA A 710 -36.69 3.87 -26.46
C ALA A 710 -37.85 4.83 -26.17
N LEU A 711 -38.22 4.93 -24.89
CA LEU A 711 -39.28 5.79 -24.39
C LEU A 711 -38.78 6.58 -23.19
N ILE A 712 -38.97 7.90 -23.24
CA ILE A 712 -38.89 8.80 -22.07
C ILE A 712 -40.31 9.26 -21.76
N LYS A 713 -40.73 9.16 -20.50
CA LYS A 713 -42.13 9.43 -20.12
C LYS A 713 -42.24 10.15 -18.77
N ASN A 714 -43.19 11.07 -18.63
CA ASN A 714 -43.51 11.72 -17.36
C ASN A 714 -42.27 12.38 -16.70
N VAL A 715 -41.59 13.25 -17.45
CA VAL A 715 -40.45 14.01 -16.93
C VAL A 715 -40.91 15.43 -16.62
N THR A 716 -40.64 15.90 -15.41
CA THR A 716 -41.03 17.25 -14.96
C THR A 716 -39.80 18.05 -14.59
N TYR A 717 -39.69 19.26 -15.13
CA TYR A 717 -38.79 20.31 -14.68
C TYR A 717 -39.63 21.41 -14.02
N ARG A 718 -39.44 21.62 -12.72
CA ARG A 718 -40.19 22.59 -11.92
C ARG A 718 -39.25 23.60 -11.27
N ASN A 719 -39.52 24.89 -11.40
CA ASN A 719 -38.77 25.94 -10.73
C ASN A 719 -37.25 25.82 -10.98
N ILE A 720 -36.85 25.81 -12.25
CA ILE A 720 -35.45 25.73 -12.66
C ILE A 720 -34.99 27.14 -13.08
N GLN A 721 -33.92 27.63 -12.45
CA GLN A 721 -33.35 28.94 -12.72
C GLN A 721 -32.01 28.80 -13.42
N ILE A 722 -31.94 29.19 -14.68
CA ILE A 722 -30.70 29.27 -15.44
C ILE A 722 -30.22 30.71 -15.39
N LEU A 723 -29.16 30.95 -14.62
CA LEU A 723 -28.46 32.23 -14.56
C LEU A 723 -27.40 32.22 -15.67
N ASP A 724 -27.48 33.19 -16.56
CA ASP A 724 -26.60 33.30 -17.72
C ASP A 724 -26.18 34.75 -17.93
N GLU A 725 -25.35 35.25 -17.00
CA GLU A 725 -24.72 36.55 -17.10
C GLU A 725 -23.99 36.68 -18.45
N ALA A 726 -24.21 37.82 -19.12
CA ALA A 726 -23.65 38.15 -20.42
C ALA A 726 -24.02 37.16 -21.56
N ASN A 727 -25.14 36.43 -21.41
CA ASN A 727 -25.68 35.56 -22.46
C ASN A 727 -24.66 34.49 -22.93
N ARG A 728 -23.85 33.97 -22.00
CA ARG A 728 -22.67 33.17 -22.29
C ARG A 728 -23.03 31.74 -22.71
N CYS A 729 -23.86 31.03 -21.97
CA CYS A 729 -24.07 29.59 -22.17
C CYS A 729 -24.86 29.26 -23.46
N GLN A 730 -24.76 28.01 -23.90
CA GLN A 730 -25.51 27.49 -25.05
C GLN A 730 -27.01 27.33 -24.77
N ALA A 731 -27.77 27.14 -25.86
CA ALA A 731 -29.18 26.76 -25.77
C ALA A 731 -29.35 25.36 -25.14
N SER A 732 -30.35 25.23 -24.28
CA SER A 732 -30.84 23.92 -23.84
C SER A 732 -31.62 23.25 -24.97
N GLY A 733 -31.70 21.91 -24.97
CA GLY A 733 -32.35 21.22 -26.09
C GLY A 733 -32.93 19.84 -25.81
N ILE A 734 -33.86 19.46 -26.67
CA ILE A 734 -34.47 18.12 -26.76
C ILE A 734 -34.13 17.53 -28.12
N TYR A 735 -33.55 16.34 -28.09
CA TYR A 735 -33.10 15.61 -29.27
C TYR A 735 -33.64 14.19 -29.23
N THR A 736 -34.81 13.99 -29.82
CA THR A 736 -35.50 12.69 -29.87
C THR A 736 -34.82 11.70 -30.82
N ASN A 737 -34.15 12.21 -31.86
CA ASN A 737 -33.59 11.40 -32.95
C ASN A 737 -34.61 10.42 -33.57
N GLY A 738 -35.90 10.78 -33.57
CA GLY A 738 -36.98 9.95 -34.12
C GLY A 738 -37.71 9.06 -33.11
N ASN A 739 -37.27 9.00 -31.86
CA ASN A 739 -37.97 8.28 -30.79
C ASN A 739 -39.06 9.15 -30.14
N THR A 740 -39.81 8.60 -29.19
CA THR A 740 -40.93 9.27 -28.53
C THR A 740 -40.55 9.75 -27.12
N ILE A 741 -41.00 10.96 -26.80
CA ILE A 741 -41.01 11.52 -25.44
C ILE A 741 -42.45 11.94 -25.11
N SER A 742 -42.99 11.47 -23.99
CA SER A 742 -44.39 11.74 -23.59
C SER A 742 -44.50 12.34 -22.20
N GLY A 743 -45.43 13.29 -22.00
CA GLY A 743 -45.65 13.90 -20.68
C GLY A 743 -44.44 14.68 -20.16
N LEU A 744 -43.84 15.53 -21.00
CA LEU A 744 -42.74 16.41 -20.60
C LEU A 744 -43.28 17.75 -20.11
N VAL A 745 -43.07 18.06 -18.82
CA VAL A 745 -43.59 19.27 -18.18
C VAL A 745 -42.46 20.24 -17.85
N PHE A 746 -42.60 21.49 -18.27
CA PHE A 746 -41.76 22.62 -17.85
C PHE A 746 -42.62 23.63 -17.10
N ASP A 747 -42.53 23.60 -15.77
CA ASP A 747 -43.20 24.51 -14.83
C ASP A 747 -42.16 25.51 -14.30
N LYS A 748 -42.30 26.80 -14.65
CA LYS A 748 -41.37 27.88 -14.20
C LYS A 748 -39.88 27.58 -14.46
N VAL A 749 -39.55 27.19 -15.68
CA VAL A 749 -38.15 27.04 -16.14
C VAL A 749 -37.72 28.31 -16.88
N THR A 750 -36.67 28.97 -16.41
CA THR A 750 -36.30 30.32 -16.90
C THR A 750 -34.81 30.48 -17.19
N TYR A 751 -34.50 31.31 -18.19
CA TYR A 751 -33.19 31.92 -18.43
C TYR A 751 -33.24 33.38 -17.96
N ASN A 752 -32.49 33.73 -16.92
CA ASN A 752 -32.48 35.08 -16.33
C ASN A 752 -33.91 35.64 -16.10
N GLY A 753 -34.82 34.79 -15.61
CA GLY A 753 -36.24 35.14 -15.38
C GLY A 753 -37.15 35.07 -16.62
N THR A 754 -36.61 34.93 -17.82
CA THR A 754 -37.41 34.74 -19.05
C THR A 754 -37.79 33.26 -19.20
N PRO A 755 -39.06 32.91 -19.45
CA PRO A 755 -39.47 31.52 -19.69
C PRO A 755 -38.64 30.85 -20.79
N ILE A 756 -38.25 29.59 -20.58
CA ILE A 756 -37.31 28.87 -21.48
C ILE A 756 -37.74 28.88 -22.95
N HIS A 757 -39.02 28.66 -23.23
CA HIS A 757 -39.57 28.66 -24.58
C HIS A 757 -39.61 30.04 -25.25
N GLN A 758 -39.39 31.13 -24.50
CA GLN A 758 -39.34 32.52 -24.98
C GLN A 758 -37.91 33.10 -24.97
N SER A 759 -36.95 32.35 -24.43
CA SER A 759 -35.59 32.84 -24.18
C SER A 759 -34.72 32.99 -25.44
N GLY A 760 -35.13 32.40 -26.56
CA GLY A 760 -34.26 32.24 -27.74
C GLY A 760 -33.11 31.24 -27.54
N LYS A 761 -33.06 30.55 -26.38
CA LYS A 761 -32.05 29.55 -26.00
C LYS A 761 -32.67 28.18 -25.73
N TRP A 762 -33.57 27.77 -26.62
CA TRP A 762 -34.31 26.51 -26.53
C TRP A 762 -34.44 25.85 -27.90
N THR A 763 -34.20 24.54 -27.99
CA THR A 763 -34.27 23.79 -29.26
C THR A 763 -34.97 22.45 -29.07
N VAL A 764 -35.83 22.07 -30.03
CA VAL A 764 -36.47 20.74 -30.09
C VAL A 764 -36.34 20.24 -31.52
N ASP A 765 -35.71 19.07 -31.73
CA ASP A 765 -35.37 18.57 -33.07
C ASP A 765 -36.60 18.11 -33.88
N LYS A 766 -37.52 17.38 -33.24
CA LYS A 766 -38.76 16.85 -33.82
C LYS A 766 -39.93 17.10 -32.87
N PRO A 767 -40.52 18.31 -32.89
CA PRO A 767 -41.61 18.67 -31.98
C PRO A 767 -42.81 17.72 -32.03
N GLU A 768 -43.09 17.11 -33.18
CA GLU A 768 -44.16 16.13 -33.38
C GLU A 768 -43.99 14.84 -32.54
N ASN A 769 -42.77 14.56 -32.08
CA ASN A 769 -42.44 13.38 -31.29
C ASN A 769 -42.44 13.63 -29.78
N VAL A 770 -42.74 14.87 -29.36
CA VAL A 770 -42.65 15.31 -27.98
C VAL A 770 -43.95 15.96 -27.53
N ASP A 771 -44.54 15.41 -26.47
CA ASP A 771 -45.66 16.06 -25.77
C ASP A 771 -45.10 17.00 -24.69
N ILE A 772 -45.06 18.32 -24.99
CA ILE A 772 -44.53 19.36 -24.10
C ILE A 772 -45.66 20.19 -23.50
N ILE A 773 -45.66 20.29 -22.18
CA ILE A 773 -46.58 21.12 -21.41
C ILE A 773 -45.77 22.22 -20.70
N HIS A 774 -46.06 23.49 -21.01
CA HIS A 774 -45.50 24.64 -20.30
C HIS A 774 -46.50 25.18 -19.26
N GLN A 775 -46.07 25.33 -18.01
CA GLN A 775 -46.88 25.81 -16.88
C GLN A 775 -46.26 27.03 -16.18
#